data_AF-A0AAD3REV8-F1
#
_entry.id   AF-A0AAD3REV8-F1
#
_cell.length_a   1.000
_cell.length_b   1.000
_cell.length_c   1.000
_cell.angle_alpha   90.00
_cell.angle_beta   90.00
_cell.angle_gamma   90.00
#
_symmetry.space_group_name_H-M   'P 1'
#
loop_
_entity.id
_entity.type
_entity.pdbx_description
1 polymer ?
#
loop_
_entity_poly.entity_id
_entity_poly.type
_entity_poly.pdbx_seq_one_letter_code
_entity_poly.pdbx_strand_id
1 'polypeptide(L)'
;MVKPGGSRSDTGQAGCLEMKLCLLLLLFCLCHLGLTEDPSPGAPDVFDPVDEDEETEDALHSCRAFSSEEHQAIGGTIERLGLQLLENLPIGPQQPNVILSPLSLAFALAQLTLGARNETEKLLLKSLRAHSLPCYHHILGSLVPHFRNTSLDVATRMYLRPGFEVKLSFVEDSLARYQSRPVPLVSVEEVNQWVENVTNGHIPNFLESIPHDVVLMLMNAVYFKGEWQTRFDPQATSKGAFYLDSQNSVSVDMMKSAQYPLRLLDDPELEAQVASFPFKGNTSFLIVLPLPGRANVSSMLPKLNISDLYRRLPQEKTMQVNLPKVKLQYRQELQEALTKMGLGSLFSGPDLSGISDQPLRVSSVRHASTVELSEEGVEASATTVVTSMRSVSLFSVNSPFLFALIDDTSLTPLFMGIVTNPAPDNNPMLNDDPHGNSTMGDQPVTDSPGERDTDKHSDRLCSKTESVEDSGLQTCSNPAGEEEQLQSVNGLETKTQGKEISKPDDSFHSPEISCFCSTRAPPTLCWQQPDARRGGRRARRRLQGEASIHLQREREGERERERERERESRSDVDRAEERMKRTTFLLVFGVVLSFCHAQSETGGEETGGEEEHVELFTTPATKMGAATSDFGYNLFRALASRESATNIFLAPITVSAALTQLSMGGSEQAERQLYRALRYHTLQDPQLHTTLKDLLASVKAPGKGLSTAARIYLARRLRLKQDFFSLVEQQYGVRPKALLGGNRDMKEINDWVSQETGGKVQHFLAKALPRNSAVNTVSAAYFKGKWVTRFSQSGVMENFQVDGGSPVRISMMQQDNYPVKMGADSDLSCTIAQIQMQDDISMFIFLPDDVTSNMTLLEESLTAEFVQDLSMTLLPAQVSLTLPTLKLSYSTDLLPLLNDLGLAEWLETPDLEKISGQAAKLSSVNHKVVMETAPEGNQYPSTTLTPSHLLYRVDRPFLYLIRDEASGALLFIGRVVNPKDLSI
;
A
#
# COMPACT_ATOMS: atom_id res chain seq x y z
N MET A 1 82.36 28.39 21.91
CA MET A 1 83.66 27.67 21.92
C MET A 1 83.59 26.62 23.03
N VAL A 2 84.36 25.53 22.96
CA VAL A 2 84.35 24.38 23.91
C VAL A 2 83.11 23.44 23.79
N LYS A 3 83.42 22.14 23.76
CA LYS A 3 82.58 20.91 23.78
C LYS A 3 82.96 20.11 25.06
N PRO A 4 82.54 18.84 25.27
CA PRO A 4 81.18 18.30 25.45
C PRO A 4 81.11 17.36 26.69
N GLY A 5 80.00 16.61 26.85
CA GLY A 5 80.06 15.22 27.34
C GLY A 5 79.15 14.86 28.53
N GLY A 6 78.49 13.70 28.44
CA GLY A 6 77.68 13.11 29.52
C GLY A 6 76.35 12.53 29.04
N SER A 7 76.17 11.21 29.17
CA SER A 7 74.88 10.50 29.03
C SER A 7 74.28 10.24 30.43
N ARG A 8 73.01 9.86 30.65
CA ARG A 8 71.97 9.24 29.81
C ARG A 8 70.58 9.42 30.49
N SER A 9 69.53 8.80 29.94
CA SER A 9 68.15 8.56 30.47
C SER A 9 67.02 9.56 30.14
N ASP A 10 66.09 9.02 29.35
CA ASP A 10 64.62 8.94 29.49
C ASP A 10 63.69 10.18 29.58
N THR A 11 62.75 10.18 28.61
CA THR A 11 61.37 10.72 28.64
C THR A 11 61.14 12.22 28.90
N GLY A 12 60.38 12.94 28.08
CA GLY A 12 59.76 12.59 26.80
C GLY A 12 59.12 13.80 26.13
N GLN A 13 59.16 13.86 24.80
CA GLN A 13 58.52 14.90 23.99
C GLN A 13 57.57 14.26 22.98
N ALA A 14 56.37 14.82 22.85
CA ALA A 14 55.46 14.57 21.74
C ALA A 14 54.95 15.91 21.22
N GLY A 15 55.36 16.28 20.00
CA GLY A 15 54.97 17.53 19.35
C GLY A 15 55.34 17.51 17.87
N CYS A 16 54.39 17.97 17.03
CA CYS A 16 54.48 18.13 15.57
C CYS A 16 54.78 16.87 14.73
N LEU A 17 53.78 16.41 13.96
CA LEU A 17 54.01 15.56 12.78
C LEU A 17 53.15 15.96 11.55
N GLU A 18 52.82 17.24 11.38
CA GLU A 18 52.35 17.75 10.08
C GLU A 18 53.50 17.89 9.08
N MET A 19 54.04 16.76 8.61
CA MET A 19 54.86 16.74 7.37
C MET A 19 55.02 15.36 6.71
N LYS A 20 54.11 14.39 6.98
CA LYS A 20 54.22 13.01 6.43
C LYS A 20 53.00 12.46 5.69
N LEU A 21 51.88 13.18 5.63
CA LEU A 21 50.65 12.66 5.00
C LEU A 21 50.77 12.56 3.45
N CYS A 22 51.53 13.45 2.82
CA CYS A 22 51.74 13.46 1.35
C CYS A 22 52.78 12.45 0.83
N LEU A 23 53.37 11.59 1.67
CA LEU A 23 54.41 10.63 1.24
C LEU A 23 54.04 9.15 1.42
N LEU A 24 52.93 8.84 2.11
CA LEU A 24 52.47 7.45 2.32
C LEU A 24 51.47 6.98 1.26
N LEU A 25 50.66 7.89 0.70
CA LEU A 25 49.75 7.58 -0.42
C LEU A 25 50.48 7.35 -1.77
N LEU A 26 51.80 7.55 -1.83
CA LEU A 26 52.62 7.30 -3.03
C LEU A 26 53.43 5.99 -2.99
N LEU A 27 53.39 5.24 -1.88
CA LEU A 27 54.12 3.97 -1.73
C LEU A 27 53.26 2.71 -1.89
N PHE A 28 51.93 2.85 -1.93
CA PHE A 28 51.01 1.73 -2.23
C PHE A 28 50.70 1.54 -3.73
N CYS A 29 51.25 2.39 -4.61
CA CYS A 29 51.00 2.38 -6.06
C CYS A 29 52.20 1.97 -6.92
N LEU A 30 53.29 1.44 -6.35
CA LEU A 30 54.54 1.14 -7.09
C LEU A 30 55.08 -0.29 -6.88
N CYS A 31 54.19 -1.28 -6.82
CA CYS A 31 54.55 -2.71 -6.89
C CYS A 31 53.87 -3.49 -8.03
N HIS A 32 53.08 -2.83 -8.90
CA HIS A 32 52.46 -3.47 -10.08
C HIS A 32 52.74 -2.68 -11.37
N LEU A 33 53.88 -2.92 -12.00
CA LEU A 33 54.13 -2.71 -13.44
C LEU A 33 55.47 -3.36 -13.85
N GLY A 34 55.46 -4.19 -14.90
CA GLY A 34 56.60 -5.02 -15.35
C GLY A 34 56.20 -6.52 -15.42
N LEU A 35 55.55 -7.04 -16.48
CA LEU A 35 56.02 -7.27 -17.87
C LEU A 35 57.14 -8.35 -17.92
N THR A 36 57.12 -9.42 -18.73
CA THR A 36 56.19 -10.10 -19.70
C THR A 36 56.64 -11.60 -19.76
N GLU A 37 56.09 -12.62 -20.44
CA GLU A 37 55.43 -12.83 -21.75
C GLU A 37 54.51 -14.10 -21.71
N ASP A 38 53.99 -14.53 -22.87
CA ASP A 38 53.08 -15.68 -23.15
C ASP A 38 53.49 -16.26 -24.56
N PRO A 39 53.03 -17.42 -25.11
CA PRO A 39 52.25 -18.56 -24.59
C PRO A 39 52.67 -20.00 -25.03
N SER A 40 52.01 -21.05 -24.50
CA SER A 40 51.68 -22.35 -25.19
C SER A 40 52.81 -23.34 -25.60
N PRO A 41 52.50 -24.59 -26.07
CA PRO A 41 51.52 -25.59 -25.58
C PRO A 41 52.12 -27.02 -25.40
N GLY A 42 51.44 -27.93 -24.70
CA GLY A 42 51.77 -29.37 -24.70
C GLY A 42 50.86 -30.26 -23.84
N ALA A 43 50.46 -31.42 -24.36
CA ALA A 43 49.63 -32.46 -23.74
C ALA A 43 50.06 -33.85 -24.32
N PRO A 44 49.52 -35.02 -23.88
CA PRO A 44 48.55 -35.30 -22.81
C PRO A 44 49.00 -36.44 -21.85
N ASP A 45 48.07 -36.88 -20.98
CA ASP A 45 47.86 -38.22 -20.38
C ASP A 45 49.02 -39.06 -19.81
N VAL A 46 48.77 -39.65 -18.62
CA VAL A 46 48.67 -41.12 -18.40
C VAL A 46 48.12 -41.42 -17.00
N PHE A 47 47.16 -42.35 -16.90
CA PHE A 47 46.72 -42.98 -15.64
C PHE A 47 47.63 -44.17 -15.30
N ASP A 48 47.91 -44.42 -14.03
CA ASP A 48 47.68 -45.73 -13.37
C ASP A 48 48.01 -45.69 -11.84
N PRO A 49 47.55 -46.66 -11.02
CA PRO A 49 46.86 -46.27 -9.78
C PRO A 49 47.26 -47.07 -8.51
N VAL A 50 46.51 -46.81 -7.42
CA VAL A 50 46.35 -47.62 -6.19
C VAL A 50 47.59 -47.71 -5.27
N ASP A 51 47.42 -47.22 -4.05
CA ASP A 51 47.40 -48.09 -2.86
C ASP A 51 46.43 -47.49 -1.82
N GLU A 52 45.71 -48.36 -1.11
CA GLU A 52 44.82 -48.02 0.02
C GLU A 52 45.62 -48.18 1.35
N ASP A 53 44.94 -48.07 2.50
CA ASP A 53 45.44 -48.44 3.84
C ASP A 53 46.61 -47.63 4.45
N GLU A 54 46.37 -46.35 4.82
CA GLU A 54 46.88 -45.78 6.10
C GLU A 54 46.11 -44.52 6.58
N GLU A 55 44.77 -44.56 6.68
CA GLU A 55 44.04 -43.54 7.47
C GLU A 55 44.24 -43.78 8.97
N THR A 56 44.98 -42.88 9.64
CA THR A 56 45.38 -43.04 11.05
C THR A 56 44.27 -42.72 12.05
N GLU A 57 44.40 -43.25 13.28
CA GLU A 57 43.46 -43.04 14.38
C GLU A 57 43.30 -41.56 14.82
N ASP A 58 44.15 -40.65 14.32
CA ASP A 58 44.13 -39.21 14.63
C ASP A 58 42.81 -38.52 14.26
N ALA A 59 42.12 -39.00 13.23
CA ALA A 59 40.86 -38.42 12.75
C ALA A 59 39.75 -38.40 13.83
N LEU A 60 39.80 -39.30 14.82
CA LEU A 60 38.77 -39.39 15.87
C LEU A 60 38.97 -38.35 16.98
N HIS A 61 40.11 -37.66 17.05
CA HIS A 61 40.43 -36.73 18.15
C HIS A 61 40.15 -35.25 17.84
N SER A 62 39.86 -34.88 16.59
CA SER A 62 39.70 -33.48 16.15
C SER A 62 38.26 -32.95 16.16
N CYS A 63 37.23 -33.77 16.40
CA CYS A 63 35.80 -33.37 16.41
C CYS A 63 35.39 -32.46 17.59
N ARG A 64 36.16 -31.41 17.93
CA ARG A 64 35.97 -30.55 19.10
C ARG A 64 35.94 -29.08 18.70
N ALA A 65 34.72 -28.53 18.69
CA ALA A 65 34.31 -27.26 18.09
C ALA A 65 34.23 -27.32 16.55
N PHE A 66 33.10 -26.87 16.00
CA PHE A 66 32.80 -26.84 14.57
C PHE A 66 32.64 -25.41 14.09
N SER A 67 33.16 -25.13 12.91
CA SER A 67 33.09 -23.84 12.21
C SER A 67 31.68 -23.50 11.74
N SER A 68 31.46 -22.24 11.34
CA SER A 68 30.23 -21.86 10.63
C SER A 68 30.11 -22.58 9.28
N GLU A 69 31.23 -22.86 8.62
CA GLU A 69 31.30 -23.53 7.31
C GLU A 69 30.81 -24.98 7.39
N GLU A 70 31.18 -25.73 8.43
CA GLU A 70 30.70 -27.11 8.65
C GLU A 70 29.19 -27.17 8.92
N HIS A 71 28.65 -26.22 9.68
CA HIS A 71 27.21 -26.10 9.90
C HIS A 71 26.46 -25.76 8.60
N GLN A 72 26.99 -24.83 7.79
CA GLN A 72 26.43 -24.50 6.46
C GLN A 72 26.54 -25.67 5.46
N ALA A 73 27.61 -26.47 5.55
CA ALA A 73 27.76 -27.65 4.72
C ALA A 73 26.73 -28.74 5.09
N ILE A 74 26.37 -28.89 6.39
CA ILE A 74 25.22 -29.71 6.81
C ILE A 74 23.89 -29.12 6.36
N GLY A 75 23.68 -27.80 6.45
CA GLY A 75 22.49 -27.15 5.89
C GLY A 75 22.29 -27.52 4.42
N GLY A 76 23.36 -27.47 3.63
CA GLY A 76 23.38 -27.87 2.23
C GLY A 76 23.29 -29.38 1.94
N THR A 77 23.51 -30.29 2.90
CA THR A 77 23.16 -31.73 2.70
C THR A 77 21.69 -31.98 3.05
N ILE A 78 21.20 -31.37 4.13
CA ILE A 78 19.81 -31.44 4.59
C ILE A 78 18.85 -30.85 3.55
N GLU A 79 19.21 -29.73 2.92
CA GLU A 79 18.46 -29.14 1.82
C GLU A 79 18.23 -30.13 0.67
N ARG A 80 19.31 -30.75 0.17
CA ARG A 80 19.24 -31.68 -0.96
C ARG A 80 18.44 -32.94 -0.62
N LEU A 81 18.53 -33.44 0.62
CA LEU A 81 17.67 -34.53 1.11
C LEU A 81 16.19 -34.15 1.02
N GLY A 82 15.84 -32.93 1.45
CA GLY A 82 14.48 -32.42 1.41
C GLY A 82 13.95 -32.18 -0.01
N LEU A 83 14.76 -31.64 -0.92
CA LEU A 83 14.38 -31.46 -2.32
C LEU A 83 14.10 -32.81 -2.98
N GLN A 84 14.98 -33.79 -2.81
CA GLN A 84 14.79 -35.14 -3.35
C GLN A 84 13.56 -35.86 -2.74
N LEU A 85 13.19 -35.55 -1.50
CA LEU A 85 11.92 -36.02 -0.92
C LEU A 85 10.70 -35.34 -1.57
N LEU A 86 10.72 -34.01 -1.74
CA LEU A 86 9.63 -33.26 -2.39
C LEU A 86 9.39 -33.72 -3.84
N GLU A 87 10.46 -34.01 -4.60
CA GLU A 87 10.37 -34.57 -5.96
C GLU A 87 9.70 -35.96 -6.03
N ASN A 88 9.73 -36.73 -4.95
CA ASN A 88 9.31 -38.15 -4.93
C ASN A 88 8.01 -38.42 -4.18
N LEU A 89 7.43 -37.38 -3.56
CA LEU A 89 6.17 -37.42 -2.82
C LEU A 89 4.95 -37.10 -3.72
N PRO A 90 3.77 -37.67 -3.43
CA PRO A 90 2.58 -37.42 -4.23
C PRO A 90 2.00 -36.02 -3.95
N ILE A 91 1.65 -35.31 -5.01
CA ILE A 91 0.76 -34.14 -4.96
C ILE A 91 -0.50 -34.53 -5.73
N GLY A 92 -1.69 -34.29 -5.17
CA GLY A 92 -2.94 -34.63 -5.84
C GLY A 92 -4.19 -34.07 -5.15
N PRO A 93 -5.40 -34.27 -5.69
CA PRO A 93 -6.61 -33.59 -5.21
C PRO A 93 -6.97 -33.87 -3.74
N GLN A 94 -6.60 -35.04 -3.22
CA GLN A 94 -6.84 -35.41 -1.80
C GLN A 94 -5.71 -34.94 -0.86
N GLN A 95 -4.57 -34.52 -1.40
CA GLN A 95 -3.40 -34.03 -0.65
C GLN A 95 -2.70 -32.95 -1.50
N PRO A 96 -3.30 -31.75 -1.62
CA PRO A 96 -2.81 -30.71 -2.54
C PRO A 96 -1.53 -30.04 -2.05
N ASN A 97 -1.21 -30.16 -0.76
CA ASN A 97 -0.02 -29.56 -0.16
C ASN A 97 0.88 -30.66 0.41
N VAL A 98 2.19 -30.55 0.15
CA VAL A 98 3.22 -31.47 0.66
C VAL A 98 4.17 -30.69 1.55
N ILE A 99 4.39 -31.14 2.79
CA ILE A 99 5.24 -30.44 3.76
C ILE A 99 6.05 -31.43 4.57
N LEU A 100 7.34 -31.19 4.69
CA LEU A 100 8.24 -32.04 5.45
C LEU A 100 9.31 -31.24 6.19
N SER A 101 9.89 -31.85 7.22
CA SER A 101 11.13 -31.35 7.83
C SER A 101 12.32 -32.16 7.33
N PRO A 102 13.18 -31.59 6.46
CA PRO A 102 14.37 -32.27 5.98
C PRO A 102 15.33 -32.57 7.14
N LEU A 103 15.50 -31.61 8.05
CA LEU A 103 16.29 -31.73 9.27
C LEU A 103 15.82 -32.88 10.17
N SER A 104 14.51 -32.93 10.46
CA SER A 104 13.96 -33.93 11.38
C SER A 104 14.08 -35.35 10.80
N LEU A 105 13.87 -35.51 9.49
CA LEU A 105 14.11 -36.76 8.78
C LEU A 105 15.60 -37.11 8.67
N ALA A 106 16.49 -36.13 8.55
CA ALA A 106 17.94 -36.35 8.62
C ALA A 106 18.37 -36.89 9.98
N PHE A 107 17.79 -36.41 11.10
CA PHE A 107 18.02 -37.01 12.43
C PHE A 107 17.55 -38.48 12.48
N ALA A 108 16.36 -38.79 11.96
CA ALA A 108 15.82 -40.14 11.98
C ALA A 108 16.67 -41.14 11.17
N LEU A 109 17.12 -40.73 9.98
CA LEU A 109 17.98 -41.53 9.11
C LEU A 109 19.41 -41.62 9.67
N ALA A 110 19.98 -40.54 10.22
CA ALA A 110 21.31 -40.58 10.82
C ALA A 110 21.35 -41.42 12.13
N GLN A 111 20.27 -41.44 12.90
CA GLN A 111 20.13 -42.36 14.03
C GLN A 111 20.12 -43.82 13.55
N LEU A 112 19.44 -44.14 12.43
CA LEU A 112 19.51 -45.46 11.81
C LEU A 112 20.94 -45.83 11.38
N THR A 113 21.68 -44.89 10.79
CA THR A 113 23.06 -45.11 10.31
C THR A 113 24.01 -45.59 11.41
N LEU A 114 23.92 -45.06 12.63
CA LEU A 114 24.75 -45.50 13.78
C LEU A 114 24.69 -47.03 14.01
N GLY A 115 23.56 -47.65 13.65
CA GLY A 115 23.32 -49.09 13.79
C GLY A 115 23.38 -49.89 12.49
N ALA A 116 23.51 -49.21 11.34
CA ALA A 116 23.71 -49.84 10.04
C ALA A 116 25.17 -50.26 9.86
N ARG A 117 25.43 -51.28 9.03
CA ARG A 117 26.80 -51.72 8.70
C ARG A 117 26.96 -51.97 7.20
N ASN A 118 28.21 -52.09 6.77
CA ASN A 118 28.59 -52.52 5.40
C ASN A 118 27.90 -51.64 4.33
N GLU A 119 27.34 -52.23 3.28
CA GLU A 119 26.66 -51.50 2.20
C GLU A 119 25.42 -50.72 2.67
N THR A 120 24.80 -51.10 3.80
CA THR A 120 23.64 -50.37 4.35
C THR A 120 24.08 -49.01 4.92
N GLU A 121 25.20 -49.00 5.63
CA GLU A 121 25.83 -47.80 6.18
C GLU A 121 26.33 -46.88 5.07
N LYS A 122 27.06 -47.42 4.08
CA LYS A 122 27.49 -46.66 2.89
C LYS A 122 26.32 -46.04 2.14
N LEU A 123 25.23 -46.77 1.95
CA LEU A 123 24.04 -46.28 1.25
C LEU A 123 23.35 -45.15 2.02
N LEU A 124 23.18 -45.29 3.34
CA LEU A 124 22.62 -44.24 4.19
C LEU A 124 23.50 -42.98 4.22
N LEU A 125 24.81 -43.13 4.41
CA LEU A 125 25.78 -42.02 4.37
C LEU A 125 25.80 -41.34 2.99
N LYS A 126 25.58 -42.10 1.90
CA LYS A 126 25.44 -41.56 0.54
C LYS A 126 24.16 -40.76 0.35
N SER A 127 23.00 -41.28 0.77
CA SER A 127 21.72 -40.57 0.66
C SER A 127 21.65 -39.33 1.54
N LEU A 128 22.28 -39.36 2.73
CA LEU A 128 22.48 -38.20 3.60
C LEU A 128 23.60 -37.25 3.12
N ARG A 129 24.36 -37.64 2.09
CA ARG A 129 25.58 -36.95 1.60
C ARG A 129 26.60 -36.66 2.72
N ALA A 130 26.62 -37.50 3.74
CA ALA A 130 27.50 -37.42 4.91
C ALA A 130 28.96 -37.75 4.59
N HIS A 131 29.23 -38.49 3.49
CA HIS A 131 30.57 -38.88 3.08
C HIS A 131 31.52 -37.71 2.76
N SER A 132 31.01 -36.50 2.54
CA SER A 132 31.80 -35.29 2.33
C SER A 132 32.06 -34.48 3.61
N LEU A 133 31.67 -35.01 4.78
CA LEU A 133 31.72 -34.32 6.07
C LEU A 133 32.32 -35.23 7.15
N PRO A 134 33.62 -35.05 7.48
CA PRO A 134 34.20 -35.61 8.70
C PRO A 134 33.33 -35.28 9.92
N CYS A 135 33.33 -36.14 10.94
CA CYS A 135 32.56 -35.94 12.16
C CYS A 135 31.03 -35.75 11.98
N TYR A 136 30.40 -36.07 10.83
CA TYR A 136 28.97 -35.81 10.53
C TYR A 136 28.00 -36.06 11.71
N HIS A 137 28.11 -37.20 12.39
CA HIS A 137 27.25 -37.55 13.53
C HIS A 137 27.44 -36.65 14.77
N HIS A 138 28.59 -36.00 14.93
CA HIS A 138 28.81 -34.97 15.95
C HIS A 138 28.24 -33.62 15.50
N ILE A 139 28.51 -33.17 14.27
CA ILE A 139 28.06 -31.86 13.76
C ILE A 139 26.52 -31.79 13.71
N LEU A 140 25.88 -32.85 13.20
CA LEU A 140 24.42 -32.97 13.21
C LEU A 140 23.88 -33.10 14.64
N GLY A 141 24.61 -33.76 15.54
CA GLY A 141 24.23 -33.86 16.94
C GLY A 141 24.28 -32.53 17.69
N SER A 142 25.27 -31.67 17.41
CA SER A 142 25.37 -30.32 18.00
C SER A 142 24.27 -29.35 17.56
N LEU A 143 23.53 -29.66 16.49
CA LEU A 143 22.33 -28.91 16.10
C LEU A 143 21.10 -29.26 16.95
N VAL A 144 21.03 -30.45 17.58
CA VAL A 144 19.87 -30.87 18.38
C VAL A 144 19.60 -29.96 19.59
N PRO A 145 20.61 -29.50 20.38
CA PRO A 145 20.40 -28.51 21.44
C PRO A 145 20.01 -27.13 20.92
N HIS A 146 20.58 -26.69 19.78
CA HIS A 146 20.31 -25.37 19.18
C HIS A 146 18.82 -25.23 18.84
N PHE A 147 18.26 -26.22 18.14
CA PHE A 147 16.85 -26.20 17.72
C PHE A 147 15.83 -26.46 18.84
N ARG A 148 16.25 -26.94 20.03
CA ARG A 148 15.35 -26.97 21.21
C ARG A 148 15.11 -25.61 21.86
N ASN A 149 15.89 -24.60 21.50
CA ASN A 149 15.72 -23.22 21.95
C ASN A 149 14.98 -22.35 20.91
N THR A 150 14.54 -22.91 19.79
CA THR A 150 13.68 -22.24 18.80
C THR A 150 12.24 -22.74 18.90
N SER A 151 11.31 -22.16 18.13
CA SER A 151 9.89 -22.54 18.10
C SER A 151 9.60 -23.88 17.38
N LEU A 152 10.48 -24.88 17.55
CA LEU A 152 10.50 -26.14 16.80
C LEU A 152 10.40 -27.36 17.73
N ASP A 153 9.20 -27.93 17.84
CA ASP A 153 8.98 -29.17 18.59
C ASP A 153 9.34 -30.39 17.73
N VAL A 154 10.41 -31.11 18.08
CA VAL A 154 10.91 -32.29 17.33
C VAL A 154 10.71 -33.59 18.10
N ALA A 155 9.88 -34.48 17.56
CA ALA A 155 9.62 -35.83 18.05
C ALA A 155 10.17 -36.90 17.08
N THR A 156 11.49 -37.12 17.13
CA THR A 156 12.18 -38.20 16.41
C THR A 156 12.41 -39.40 17.33
N ARG A 157 12.01 -40.61 16.90
CA ARG A 157 12.21 -41.86 17.67
C ARG A 157 12.20 -43.11 16.79
N MET A 158 12.90 -44.14 17.24
CA MET A 158 12.87 -45.49 16.67
C MET A 158 12.04 -46.42 17.56
N TYR A 159 11.07 -47.12 16.97
CA TYR A 159 10.17 -48.05 17.65
C TYR A 159 10.40 -49.47 17.14
N LEU A 160 10.75 -50.42 18.02
CA LEU A 160 11.01 -51.81 17.68
C LEU A 160 9.90 -52.73 18.17
N ARG A 161 9.63 -53.85 17.49
CA ARG A 161 8.70 -54.87 18.00
C ARG A 161 9.18 -55.39 19.37
N PRO A 162 8.31 -55.53 20.39
CA PRO A 162 8.65 -56.19 21.65
C PRO A 162 9.28 -57.58 21.42
N GLY A 163 10.38 -57.86 22.11
CA GLY A 163 11.17 -59.11 21.97
C GLY A 163 12.48 -58.95 21.17
N PHE A 164 12.68 -57.84 20.46
CA PHE A 164 13.99 -57.47 19.91
C PHE A 164 14.82 -56.73 20.96
N GLU A 165 15.98 -57.27 21.33
CA GLU A 165 16.90 -56.62 22.27
C GLU A 165 17.79 -55.60 21.55
N VAL A 166 17.84 -54.37 22.06
CA VAL A 166 18.66 -53.28 21.49
C VAL A 166 20.00 -53.22 22.22
N LYS A 167 21.10 -53.17 21.46
CA LYS A 167 22.46 -53.10 21.98
C LYS A 167 22.68 -51.82 22.80
N LEU A 168 23.30 -51.97 23.97
CA LEU A 168 23.51 -50.86 24.90
C LEU A 168 24.32 -49.72 24.27
N SER A 169 25.38 -50.04 23.53
CA SER A 169 26.17 -49.05 22.79
C SER A 169 25.34 -48.21 21.81
N PHE A 170 24.45 -48.84 21.04
CA PHE A 170 23.55 -48.11 20.13
C PHE A 170 22.55 -47.20 20.87
N VAL A 171 22.11 -47.59 22.08
CA VAL A 171 21.29 -46.75 22.95
C VAL A 171 22.10 -45.57 23.50
N GLU A 172 23.36 -45.80 23.89
CA GLU A 172 24.27 -44.78 24.43
C GLU A 172 24.67 -43.76 23.35
N ASP A 173 25.09 -44.20 22.16
CA ASP A 173 25.36 -43.31 21.01
C ASP A 173 24.11 -42.54 20.57
N SER A 174 22.94 -43.20 20.49
CA SER A 174 21.67 -42.53 20.14
C SER A 174 21.31 -41.42 21.13
N LEU A 175 21.50 -41.67 22.43
CA LEU A 175 21.25 -40.67 23.47
C LEU A 175 22.29 -39.55 23.47
N ALA A 176 23.57 -39.87 23.34
CA ALA A 176 24.66 -38.90 23.35
C ALA A 176 24.63 -37.95 22.14
N ARG A 177 24.20 -38.44 20.97
CA ARG A 177 24.25 -37.70 19.70
C ARG A 177 22.91 -37.06 19.32
N TYR A 178 21.81 -37.80 19.51
CA TYR A 178 20.48 -37.38 19.04
C TYR A 178 19.45 -37.21 20.17
N GLN A 179 19.84 -37.44 21.42
CA GLN A 179 18.97 -37.37 22.60
C GLN A 179 17.69 -38.23 22.47
N SER A 180 17.77 -39.26 21.62
CA SER A 180 16.70 -40.19 21.26
C SER A 180 17.04 -41.56 21.81
N ARG A 181 16.05 -42.26 22.36
CA ARG A 181 16.19 -43.64 22.81
C ARG A 181 15.28 -44.53 21.96
N PRO A 182 15.79 -45.63 21.37
CA PRO A 182 14.96 -46.68 20.80
C PRO A 182 14.10 -47.34 21.89
N VAL A 183 12.82 -47.61 21.61
CA VAL A 183 11.87 -48.19 22.57
C VAL A 183 11.04 -49.33 21.96
N PRO A 184 10.48 -50.24 22.77
CA PRO A 184 9.50 -51.21 22.28
C PRO A 184 8.19 -50.52 21.85
N LEU A 185 7.57 -51.06 20.81
CA LEU A 185 6.29 -50.63 20.24
C LEU A 185 5.15 -51.42 20.88
N VAL A 186 4.60 -50.91 21.99
CA VAL A 186 3.63 -51.64 22.83
C VAL A 186 2.18 -51.36 22.43
N SER A 187 1.83 -50.11 22.13
CA SER A 187 0.45 -49.67 21.88
C SER A 187 0.39 -48.45 20.95
N VAL A 188 -0.78 -48.16 20.36
CA VAL A 188 -1.01 -46.94 19.56
C VAL A 188 -1.13 -45.73 20.48
N GLU A 189 -1.70 -45.95 21.66
CA GLU A 189 -2.01 -44.98 22.69
C GLU A 189 -0.74 -44.38 23.30
N GLU A 190 0.25 -45.20 23.66
CA GLU A 190 1.56 -44.74 24.15
C GLU A 190 2.32 -43.93 23.09
N VAL A 191 2.23 -44.37 21.83
CA VAL A 191 2.85 -43.68 20.68
C VAL A 191 2.24 -42.30 20.47
N ASN A 192 0.91 -42.21 20.42
CA ASN A 192 0.20 -40.95 20.25
C ASN A 192 0.39 -40.02 21.44
N GLN A 193 0.25 -40.52 22.67
CA GLN A 193 0.47 -39.74 23.89
C GLN A 193 1.90 -39.21 23.98
N TRP A 194 2.90 -39.97 23.52
CA TRP A 194 4.28 -39.46 23.46
C TRP A 194 4.45 -38.35 22.42
N VAL A 195 3.93 -38.52 21.20
CA VAL A 195 4.02 -37.47 20.16
C VAL A 195 3.27 -36.21 20.59
N GLU A 196 2.07 -36.35 21.15
CA GLU A 196 1.23 -35.25 21.63
C GLU A 196 1.93 -34.49 22.77
N ASN A 197 2.54 -35.19 23.73
CA ASN A 197 3.31 -34.58 24.82
C ASN A 197 4.58 -33.83 24.33
N VAL A 198 5.27 -34.33 23.29
CA VAL A 198 6.47 -33.66 22.75
C VAL A 198 6.12 -32.51 21.81
N THR A 199 4.96 -32.57 21.14
CA THR A 199 4.46 -31.51 20.25
C THR A 199 3.46 -30.57 20.94
N ASN A 200 3.45 -30.51 22.27
CA ASN A 200 2.60 -29.63 23.07
C ASN A 200 1.10 -29.66 22.71
N GLY A 201 0.59 -30.83 22.27
CA GLY A 201 -0.80 -31.01 21.82
C GLY A 201 -1.05 -30.73 20.33
N HIS A 202 -0.05 -30.32 19.56
CA HIS A 202 -0.24 -29.87 18.17
C HIS A 202 -0.29 -31.00 17.13
N ILE A 203 0.26 -32.19 17.42
CA ILE A 203 0.12 -33.37 16.55
C ILE A 203 -0.54 -34.53 17.34
N PRO A 204 -1.86 -34.42 17.63
CA PRO A 204 -2.64 -35.54 18.16
C PRO A 204 -2.84 -36.61 17.07
N ASN A 205 -3.13 -37.85 17.49
CA ASN A 205 -3.44 -38.98 16.61
C ASN A 205 -2.41 -39.11 15.46
N PHE A 206 -1.14 -39.25 15.81
CA PHE A 206 -0.04 -39.45 14.85
C PHE A 206 -0.17 -40.78 14.10
N LEU A 207 -0.58 -41.84 14.80
CA LEU A 207 -0.77 -43.19 14.29
C LEU A 207 -2.21 -43.65 14.55
N GLU A 208 -2.88 -44.14 13.51
CA GLU A 208 -4.23 -44.74 13.62
C GLU A 208 -4.17 -46.22 14.04
N SER A 209 -3.18 -46.95 13.52
CA SER A 209 -2.96 -48.37 13.82
C SER A 209 -1.51 -48.78 13.60
N ILE A 210 -1.05 -49.78 14.35
CA ILE A 210 0.28 -50.39 14.18
C ILE A 210 0.20 -51.45 13.06
N PRO A 211 1.06 -51.38 12.01
CA PRO A 211 1.12 -52.41 10.97
C PRO A 211 1.47 -53.79 11.55
N HIS A 212 0.70 -54.82 11.21
CA HIS A 212 0.82 -56.16 11.81
C HIS A 212 2.20 -56.83 11.63
N ASP A 213 2.95 -56.47 10.58
CA ASP A 213 4.25 -57.06 10.27
C ASP A 213 5.45 -56.25 10.82
N VAL A 214 5.22 -55.11 11.48
CA VAL A 214 6.26 -54.16 11.92
C VAL A 214 7.37 -54.83 12.73
N VAL A 215 8.62 -54.52 12.41
CA VAL A 215 9.82 -54.95 13.16
C VAL A 215 10.57 -53.73 13.68
N LEU A 216 10.81 -52.74 12.82
CA LEU A 216 11.37 -51.44 13.16
C LEU A 216 10.58 -50.36 12.42
N MET A 217 10.02 -49.40 13.15
CA MET A 217 9.38 -48.19 12.62
C MET A 217 10.26 -46.98 12.94
N LEU A 218 10.53 -46.16 11.93
CA LEU A 218 11.07 -44.81 12.14
C LEU A 218 9.88 -43.86 12.31
N MET A 219 9.89 -43.06 13.37
CA MET A 219 8.87 -42.06 13.64
C MET A 219 9.46 -40.66 13.70
N ASN A 220 8.78 -39.73 13.03
CA ASN A 220 9.19 -38.36 12.93
C ASN A 220 7.98 -37.42 12.92
N ALA A 221 7.65 -36.83 14.08
CA ALA A 221 6.67 -35.75 14.20
C ALA A 221 7.38 -34.42 14.43
N VAL A 222 6.89 -33.33 13.83
CA VAL A 222 7.50 -32.01 13.95
C VAL A 222 6.49 -30.88 13.80
N TYR A 223 6.50 -29.92 14.74
CA TYR A 223 5.62 -28.76 14.75
C TYR A 223 6.43 -27.45 14.82
N PHE A 224 5.92 -26.40 14.18
CA PHE A 224 6.48 -25.06 14.26
C PHE A 224 5.40 -23.97 14.30
N LYS A 225 5.57 -23.05 15.26
CA LYS A 225 4.84 -21.77 15.35
C LYS A 225 5.79 -20.65 15.77
N GLY A 226 6.43 -20.02 14.78
CA GLY A 226 7.22 -18.80 15.01
C GLY A 226 6.33 -17.56 15.18
N GLU A 227 6.77 -16.60 15.99
CA GLU A 227 6.24 -15.24 15.96
C GLU A 227 6.98 -14.43 14.90
N TRP A 228 6.29 -13.72 14.02
CA TRP A 228 6.95 -12.84 13.04
C TRP A 228 7.79 -11.74 13.72
N GLN A 229 8.92 -11.39 13.12
CA GLN A 229 9.73 -10.24 13.53
C GLN A 229 8.96 -8.93 13.27
N THR A 230 8.25 -8.85 12.14
CA THR A 230 7.23 -7.82 11.87
C THR A 230 5.87 -8.50 11.74
N ARG A 231 4.95 -8.25 12.69
CA ARG A 231 3.63 -8.90 12.72
C ARG A 231 2.66 -8.25 11.72
N PHE A 232 1.70 -9.04 11.24
CA PHE A 232 0.55 -8.54 10.45
C PHE A 232 -0.55 -8.05 11.39
N ASP A 233 -1.33 -7.04 10.97
CA ASP A 233 -2.52 -6.59 11.71
C ASP A 233 -3.71 -7.53 11.46
N PRO A 234 -4.29 -8.19 12.49
CA PRO A 234 -5.49 -9.01 12.33
C PRO A 234 -6.71 -8.25 11.79
N GLN A 235 -6.77 -6.92 11.91
CA GLN A 235 -7.83 -6.10 11.31
C GLN A 235 -7.62 -5.84 9.81
N ALA A 236 -6.40 -6.02 9.29
CA ALA A 236 -6.10 -5.94 7.87
C ALA A 236 -6.30 -7.30 7.15
N THR A 237 -6.27 -8.42 7.89
CA THR A 237 -6.62 -9.74 7.37
C THR A 237 -8.02 -9.71 6.77
N SER A 238 -8.13 -10.09 5.50
CA SER A 238 -9.38 -10.00 4.74
C SER A 238 -9.41 -11.04 3.62
N LYS A 239 -10.61 -11.47 3.21
CA LYS A 239 -10.75 -12.47 2.14
C LYS A 239 -10.11 -11.98 0.84
N GLY A 240 -9.41 -12.88 0.17
CA GLY A 240 -8.84 -12.68 -1.18
C GLY A 240 -8.92 -13.98 -1.99
N ALA A 241 -8.80 -13.85 -3.30
CA ALA A 241 -8.69 -15.01 -4.19
C ALA A 241 -7.25 -15.55 -4.18
N PHE A 242 -7.13 -16.88 -4.14
CA PHE A 242 -5.92 -17.62 -4.45
C PHE A 242 -6.22 -18.47 -5.69
N TYR A 243 -5.50 -18.24 -6.78
CA TYR A 243 -5.71 -18.91 -8.07
C TYR A 243 -5.00 -20.26 -8.05
N LEU A 244 -5.76 -21.35 -8.06
CA LEU A 244 -5.24 -22.72 -8.09
C LEU A 244 -4.63 -23.03 -9.46
N ASP A 245 -5.31 -22.56 -10.51
CA ASP A 245 -4.91 -22.61 -11.91
C ASP A 245 -5.60 -21.47 -12.69
N SER A 246 -5.53 -21.48 -14.03
CA SER A 246 -6.14 -20.44 -14.87
C SER A 246 -7.68 -20.43 -14.87
N GLN A 247 -8.32 -21.54 -14.51
CA GLN A 247 -9.78 -21.72 -14.50
C GLN A 247 -10.38 -21.77 -13.08
N ASN A 248 -9.58 -22.08 -12.06
CA ASN A 248 -10.07 -22.26 -10.68
C ASN A 248 -9.35 -21.35 -9.67
N SER A 249 -10.12 -20.80 -8.74
CA SER A 249 -9.61 -20.07 -7.57
C SER A 249 -10.35 -20.47 -6.29
N VAL A 250 -9.79 -20.12 -5.14
CA VAL A 250 -10.38 -20.38 -3.82
C VAL A 250 -10.29 -19.13 -2.96
N SER A 251 -11.31 -18.86 -2.14
CA SER A 251 -11.28 -17.75 -1.20
C SER A 251 -10.51 -18.12 0.07
N VAL A 252 -9.50 -17.33 0.42
CA VAL A 252 -8.67 -17.49 1.63
C VAL A 252 -8.53 -16.20 2.41
N ASP A 253 -8.18 -16.31 3.69
CA ASP A 253 -7.83 -15.15 4.51
C ASP A 253 -6.41 -14.68 4.15
N MET A 254 -6.31 -13.54 3.48
CA MET A 254 -5.04 -12.90 3.17
C MET A 254 -4.67 -11.95 4.32
N MET A 255 -3.57 -12.22 5.01
CA MET A 255 -2.91 -11.29 5.93
C MET A 255 -2.29 -10.18 5.10
N LYS A 256 -2.46 -8.92 5.52
CA LYS A 256 -2.04 -7.74 4.74
C LYS A 256 -1.21 -6.77 5.57
N SER A 257 -0.22 -6.16 4.92
CA SER A 257 0.50 -4.99 5.46
C SER A 257 0.84 -4.05 4.31
N ALA A 258 0.62 -2.75 4.50
CA ALA A 258 0.97 -1.72 3.52
C ALA A 258 2.46 -1.35 3.54
N GLN A 259 3.17 -1.61 4.65
CA GLN A 259 4.57 -1.25 4.85
C GLN A 259 5.31 -2.37 5.59
N TYR A 260 5.47 -3.53 4.94
CA TYR A 260 6.23 -4.66 5.47
C TYR A 260 7.71 -4.55 5.05
N PRO A 261 8.68 -4.68 5.97
CA PRO A 261 10.10 -4.76 5.61
C PRO A 261 10.39 -6.15 5.02
N LEU A 262 10.62 -6.21 3.70
CA LEU A 262 10.76 -7.46 2.96
C LEU A 262 12.09 -7.53 2.22
N ARG A 263 12.78 -8.67 2.32
CA ARG A 263 13.86 -9.04 1.39
C ARG A 263 13.22 -9.73 0.18
N LEU A 264 13.26 -9.09 -0.99
CA LEU A 264 12.71 -9.63 -2.25
C LEU A 264 13.79 -9.66 -3.36
N LEU A 265 13.88 -10.81 -4.03
CA LEU A 265 14.75 -11.11 -5.17
C LEU A 265 13.92 -11.66 -6.32
N ASP A 266 13.99 -11.04 -7.50
CA ASP A 266 13.49 -11.64 -8.74
C ASP A 266 14.57 -12.58 -9.32
N ASP A 267 14.27 -13.87 -9.44
CA ASP A 267 15.21 -14.87 -9.96
C ASP A 267 14.88 -15.25 -11.43
N PRO A 268 15.78 -14.94 -12.38
CA PRO A 268 15.53 -15.18 -13.81
C PRO A 268 15.83 -16.62 -14.27
N GLU A 269 16.47 -17.46 -13.45
CA GLU A 269 16.76 -18.86 -13.79
C GLU A 269 15.62 -19.79 -13.35
N LEU A 270 14.99 -19.48 -12.22
CA LEU A 270 13.76 -20.11 -11.73
C LEU A 270 12.49 -19.52 -12.35
N GLU A 271 12.58 -18.33 -12.95
CA GLU A 271 11.45 -17.51 -13.41
C GLU A 271 10.44 -17.25 -12.26
N ALA A 272 10.96 -16.82 -11.11
CA ALA A 272 10.22 -16.74 -9.86
C ALA A 272 10.59 -15.51 -9.02
N GLN A 273 9.67 -15.06 -8.18
CA GLN A 273 9.94 -14.10 -7.12
C GLN A 273 10.26 -14.83 -5.81
N VAL A 274 11.33 -14.40 -5.13
CA VAL A 274 11.85 -15.04 -3.94
C VAL A 274 11.89 -14.05 -2.78
N ALA A 275 11.09 -14.31 -1.75
CA ALA A 275 10.84 -13.39 -0.64
C ALA A 275 11.15 -14.03 0.70
N SER A 276 11.74 -13.28 1.64
CA SER A 276 12.08 -13.77 2.99
C SER A 276 11.48 -12.92 4.09
N PHE A 277 10.74 -13.60 4.97
CA PHE A 277 10.01 -13.04 6.11
C PHE A 277 10.66 -13.53 7.41
N PRO A 278 11.39 -12.68 8.16
CA PRO A 278 12.01 -13.10 9.41
C PRO A 278 10.98 -13.34 10.53
N PHE A 279 11.21 -14.38 11.33
CA PHE A 279 10.61 -14.57 12.65
C PHE A 279 11.52 -13.97 13.73
N LYS A 280 11.02 -13.89 14.97
CA LYS A 280 11.85 -13.59 16.14
C LYS A 280 12.85 -14.74 16.38
N GLY A 281 14.12 -14.38 16.54
CA GLY A 281 15.23 -15.34 16.64
C GLY A 281 15.92 -15.55 15.29
N ASN A 282 16.62 -16.69 15.13
CA ASN A 282 17.43 -16.97 13.95
C ASN A 282 16.68 -17.85 12.95
N THR A 283 15.45 -17.48 12.57
CA THR A 283 14.67 -18.26 11.60
C THR A 283 13.87 -17.36 10.66
N SER A 284 13.89 -17.67 9.36
CA SER A 284 13.10 -16.98 8.32
C SER A 284 12.19 -17.93 7.54
N PHE A 285 11.03 -17.43 7.11
CA PHE A 285 10.18 -18.07 6.09
C PHE A 285 10.60 -17.55 4.71
N LEU A 286 11.19 -18.42 3.89
CA LEU A 286 11.47 -18.14 2.48
C LEU A 286 10.31 -18.64 1.62
N ILE A 287 9.85 -17.82 0.67
CA ILE A 287 8.85 -18.15 -0.35
C ILE A 287 9.51 -18.08 -1.72
N VAL A 288 9.20 -19.06 -2.59
CA VAL A 288 9.55 -19.10 -4.01
C VAL A 288 8.23 -19.16 -4.80
N LEU A 289 7.85 -18.03 -5.37
CA LEU A 289 6.59 -17.80 -6.09
C LEU A 289 6.85 -17.79 -7.61
N PRO A 290 6.46 -18.82 -8.37
CA PRO A 290 6.69 -18.87 -9.82
C PRO A 290 5.90 -17.76 -10.54
N LEU A 291 6.50 -17.15 -11.57
CA LEU A 291 5.85 -16.12 -12.37
C LEU A 291 4.70 -16.73 -13.21
N PRO A 292 3.47 -16.21 -13.13
CA PRO A 292 2.31 -16.75 -13.85
C PRO A 292 2.56 -16.91 -15.36
N GLY A 293 2.19 -18.07 -15.89
CA GLY A 293 2.33 -18.40 -17.31
C GLY A 293 3.76 -18.65 -17.81
N ARG A 294 4.78 -18.58 -16.93
CA ARG A 294 6.18 -18.89 -17.28
C ARG A 294 6.62 -20.22 -16.66
N ALA A 295 6.61 -20.30 -15.34
CA ALA A 295 7.01 -21.47 -14.58
C ALA A 295 5.85 -22.07 -13.75
N ASN A 296 6.05 -23.29 -13.29
CA ASN A 296 5.26 -23.91 -12.21
C ASN A 296 6.19 -24.55 -11.17
N VAL A 297 5.67 -24.93 -10.01
CA VAL A 297 6.48 -25.47 -8.90
C VAL A 297 7.29 -26.70 -9.33
N SER A 298 6.66 -27.63 -10.06
CA SER A 298 7.32 -28.85 -10.55
C SER A 298 8.48 -28.58 -11.52
N SER A 299 8.42 -27.52 -12.33
CA SER A 299 9.52 -27.13 -13.23
C SER A 299 10.70 -26.44 -12.53
N MET A 300 10.48 -25.92 -11.31
CA MET A 300 11.53 -25.25 -10.54
C MET A 300 12.32 -26.20 -9.65
N LEU A 301 11.69 -27.22 -9.07
CA LEU A 301 12.31 -28.14 -8.09
C LEU A 301 13.73 -28.63 -8.48
N PRO A 302 13.99 -29.12 -9.71
CA PRO A 302 15.30 -29.69 -10.05
C PRO A 302 16.43 -28.64 -10.21
N LYS A 303 16.07 -27.35 -10.30
CA LYS A 303 17.01 -26.21 -10.36
C LYS A 303 17.28 -25.59 -8.99
N LEU A 304 16.49 -25.93 -7.98
CA LEU A 304 16.35 -25.13 -6.78
C LEU A 304 17.57 -25.26 -5.84
N ASN A 305 18.03 -24.12 -5.33
CA ASN A 305 19.12 -24.02 -4.36
C ASN A 305 18.76 -22.97 -3.31
N ILE A 306 18.19 -23.41 -2.19
CA ILE A 306 17.65 -22.57 -1.13
C ILE A 306 18.77 -21.78 -0.44
N SER A 307 19.90 -22.43 -0.15
CA SER A 307 21.08 -21.82 0.46
C SER A 307 21.72 -20.73 -0.43
N ASP A 308 21.67 -20.88 -1.75
CA ASP A 308 22.11 -19.85 -2.70
C ASP A 308 21.11 -18.68 -2.78
N LEU A 309 19.82 -18.98 -3.01
CA LEU A 309 18.75 -17.97 -3.04
C LEU A 309 18.77 -17.10 -1.79
N TYR A 310 18.84 -17.71 -0.60
CA TYR A 310 18.86 -16.99 0.67
C TYR A 310 20.05 -16.02 0.77
N ARG A 311 21.23 -16.42 0.29
CA ARG A 311 22.43 -15.56 0.29
C ARG A 311 22.42 -14.49 -0.81
N ARG A 312 21.62 -14.65 -1.87
CA ARG A 312 21.40 -13.65 -2.93
C ARG A 312 20.30 -12.63 -2.61
N LEU A 313 19.52 -12.84 -1.56
CA LEU A 313 18.52 -11.87 -1.11
C LEU A 313 19.15 -10.50 -0.82
N PRO A 314 18.60 -9.39 -1.37
CA PRO A 314 19.07 -8.06 -1.03
C PRO A 314 18.64 -7.64 0.38
N GLN A 315 19.13 -6.48 0.81
CA GLN A 315 18.66 -5.79 2.00
C GLN A 315 17.15 -5.52 1.95
N GLU A 316 16.53 -5.41 3.13
CA GLU A 316 15.10 -5.16 3.28
C GLU A 316 14.64 -3.87 2.61
N LYS A 317 13.43 -3.92 2.04
CA LYS A 317 12.73 -2.79 1.44
C LYS A 317 11.32 -2.76 2.04
N THR A 318 10.80 -1.57 2.33
CA THR A 318 9.36 -1.41 2.63
C THR A 318 8.56 -1.79 1.39
N MET A 319 7.67 -2.78 1.51
CA MET A 319 6.83 -3.32 0.46
C MET A 319 5.41 -3.57 0.97
N GLN A 320 4.41 -3.47 0.08
CA GLN A 320 3.08 -3.96 0.41
C GLN A 320 3.09 -5.49 0.32
N VAL A 321 2.53 -6.17 1.30
CA VAL A 321 2.46 -7.64 1.34
C VAL A 321 1.02 -8.10 1.47
N ASN A 322 0.64 -9.06 0.61
CA ASN A 322 -0.48 -9.97 0.86
C ASN A 322 0.07 -11.40 1.01
N LEU A 323 -0.18 -12.05 2.15
CA LEU A 323 0.30 -13.40 2.44
C LEU A 323 -0.88 -14.27 2.95
N PRO A 324 -1.16 -15.46 2.38
CA PRO A 324 -2.28 -16.28 2.83
C PRO A 324 -2.02 -16.83 4.23
N LYS A 325 -2.99 -16.68 5.12
CA LYS A 325 -3.04 -17.34 6.42
C LYS A 325 -3.24 -18.83 6.19
N VAL A 326 -2.35 -19.66 6.72
CA VAL A 326 -2.33 -21.10 6.42
C VAL A 326 -2.01 -21.93 7.67
N LYS A 327 -2.87 -22.90 7.97
CA LYS A 327 -2.61 -23.95 8.96
C LYS A 327 -2.51 -25.27 8.22
N LEU A 328 -1.28 -25.76 8.04
CA LEU A 328 -1.00 -26.86 7.13
C LEU A 328 -0.55 -28.08 7.94
N GLN A 329 -1.28 -29.18 7.80
CA GLN A 329 -0.95 -30.47 8.40
C GLN A 329 -0.64 -31.47 7.30
N TYR A 330 0.43 -32.25 7.47
CA TYR A 330 0.81 -33.32 6.56
C TYR A 330 1.17 -34.57 7.36
N ARG A 331 0.67 -35.73 6.92
CA ARG A 331 0.93 -37.06 7.50
C ARG A 331 1.18 -38.02 6.34
N GLN A 332 2.30 -38.75 6.35
CA GLN A 332 2.70 -39.61 5.23
C GLN A 332 3.59 -40.78 5.65
N GLU A 333 3.45 -41.90 4.93
CA GLU A 333 4.41 -43.01 4.93
C GLU A 333 5.46 -42.77 3.85
N LEU A 334 6.74 -42.67 4.24
CA LEU A 334 7.84 -42.29 3.34
C LEU A 334 8.50 -43.47 2.62
N GLN A 335 8.13 -44.73 2.92
CA GLN A 335 8.70 -45.92 2.29
C GLN A 335 8.79 -45.84 0.76
N GLU A 336 7.74 -45.37 0.07
CA GLU A 336 7.74 -45.27 -1.39
C GLU A 336 8.74 -44.20 -1.91
N ALA A 337 8.73 -43.00 -1.32
CA ALA A 337 9.64 -41.92 -1.69
C ALA A 337 11.10 -42.30 -1.43
N LEU A 338 11.40 -42.88 -0.27
CA LEU A 338 12.73 -43.39 0.06
C LEU A 338 13.16 -44.52 -0.88
N THR A 339 12.23 -45.38 -1.31
CA THR A 339 12.51 -46.43 -2.32
C THR A 339 12.88 -45.83 -3.67
N LYS A 340 12.16 -44.80 -4.15
CA LYS A 340 12.52 -44.06 -5.38
C LYS A 340 13.88 -43.36 -5.27
N MET A 341 14.22 -42.85 -4.09
CA MET A 341 15.53 -42.27 -3.75
C MET A 341 16.66 -43.33 -3.60
N GLY A 342 16.39 -44.62 -3.86
CA GLY A 342 17.37 -45.70 -3.85
C GLY A 342 17.55 -46.42 -2.51
N LEU A 343 16.82 -46.04 -1.46
CA LEU A 343 16.89 -46.66 -0.12
C LEU A 343 15.97 -47.90 0.03
N GLY A 344 15.53 -48.51 -1.07
CA GLY A 344 14.61 -49.66 -1.06
C GLY A 344 15.12 -50.88 -0.26
N SER A 345 16.45 -51.06 -0.16
CA SER A 345 17.07 -52.15 0.60
C SER A 345 16.79 -52.11 2.11
N LEU A 346 16.49 -50.93 2.67
CA LEU A 346 16.08 -50.76 4.07
C LEU A 346 14.84 -51.56 4.43
N PHE A 347 13.97 -51.82 3.44
CA PHE A 347 12.69 -52.49 3.64
C PHE A 347 12.74 -53.99 3.32
N SER A 348 13.69 -54.44 2.49
CA SER A 348 13.81 -55.84 2.08
C SER A 348 14.75 -56.68 2.96
N GLY A 349 15.85 -56.10 3.46
CA GLY A 349 16.84 -56.83 4.25
C GLY A 349 18.15 -56.06 4.46
N PRO A 350 18.14 -54.98 5.24
CA PRO A 350 19.34 -54.21 5.56
C PRO A 350 20.22 -54.90 6.61
N ASP A 351 21.51 -54.58 6.60
CA ASP A 351 22.42 -54.90 7.70
C ASP A 351 22.31 -53.81 8.78
N LEU A 352 21.47 -54.08 9.78
CA LEU A 352 21.26 -53.26 10.99
C LEU A 352 21.83 -53.96 12.24
N SER A 353 22.86 -54.79 12.06
CA SER A 353 23.48 -55.58 13.14
C SER A 353 24.14 -54.74 14.25
N GLY A 354 24.30 -53.43 14.05
CA GLY A 354 24.70 -52.50 15.11
C GLY A 354 23.58 -52.19 16.11
N ILE A 355 22.30 -52.36 15.74
CA ILE A 355 21.14 -52.12 16.61
C ILE A 355 20.83 -53.34 17.48
N SER A 356 20.85 -54.54 16.89
CA SER A 356 20.48 -55.81 17.54
C SER A 356 21.26 -56.97 16.93
N ASP A 357 21.41 -58.07 17.67
CA ASP A 357 21.91 -59.34 17.13
C ASP A 357 20.82 -60.13 16.38
N GLN A 358 19.55 -59.73 16.51
CA GLN A 358 18.44 -60.27 15.73
C GLN A 358 18.30 -59.49 14.40
N PRO A 359 18.05 -60.14 13.25
CA PRO A 359 17.87 -59.45 11.97
C PRO A 359 16.68 -58.47 11.98
N LEU A 360 16.96 -57.20 11.70
CA LEU A 360 15.96 -56.12 11.61
C LEU A 360 15.74 -55.70 10.16
N ARG A 361 14.52 -55.26 9.84
CA ARG A 361 14.21 -54.50 8.61
C ARG A 361 13.41 -53.26 8.98
N VAL A 362 13.66 -52.13 8.32
CA VAL A 362 12.75 -50.97 8.43
C VAL A 362 11.43 -51.41 7.82
N SER A 363 10.33 -51.24 8.54
CA SER A 363 9.00 -51.72 8.14
C SER A 363 8.06 -50.58 7.79
N SER A 364 8.30 -49.38 8.32
CA SER A 364 7.48 -48.18 8.13
C SER A 364 8.30 -46.94 8.53
N VAL A 365 8.14 -45.84 7.80
CA VAL A 365 8.77 -44.54 8.08
C VAL A 365 7.67 -43.48 8.10
N ARG A 366 7.13 -43.22 9.29
CA ARG A 366 6.02 -42.30 9.48
C ARG A 366 6.53 -40.89 9.72
N HIS A 367 6.11 -39.96 8.85
CA HIS A 367 6.32 -38.54 9.03
C HIS A 367 5.00 -37.82 9.27
N ALA A 368 4.96 -36.96 10.27
CA ALA A 368 3.93 -35.95 10.43
C ALA A 368 4.60 -34.58 10.61
N SER A 369 4.08 -33.58 9.91
CA SER A 369 4.57 -32.21 9.98
C SER A 369 3.38 -31.26 10.13
N THR A 370 3.56 -30.17 10.87
CA THR A 370 2.53 -29.12 10.99
C THR A 370 3.17 -27.75 11.11
N VAL A 371 2.70 -26.82 10.26
CA VAL A 371 3.15 -25.42 10.21
C VAL A 371 1.91 -24.53 10.28
N GLU A 372 1.95 -23.52 11.14
CA GLU A 372 0.85 -22.56 11.31
C GLU A 372 1.32 -21.12 11.13
N LEU A 373 0.95 -20.52 10.00
CA LEU A 373 1.15 -19.10 9.72
C LEU A 373 -0.12 -18.34 10.08
N SER A 374 0.02 -17.44 11.05
CA SER A 374 -1.05 -16.59 11.57
C SER A 374 -0.51 -15.19 11.87
N GLU A 375 -1.38 -14.28 12.26
CA GLU A 375 -1.04 -12.90 12.63
C GLU A 375 -0.43 -12.80 14.05
N GLU A 376 -0.52 -13.87 14.85
CA GLU A 376 -0.31 -13.77 16.30
C GLU A 376 1.12 -13.43 16.72
N GLY A 377 1.23 -12.24 17.31
CA GLY A 377 1.53 -12.18 18.73
C GLY A 377 0.98 -10.89 19.34
N VAL A 378 0.61 -10.90 20.62
CA VAL A 378 -0.06 -9.74 21.25
C VAL A 378 0.95 -8.81 21.92
N GLU A 379 1.13 -7.62 21.34
CA GLU A 379 0.92 -6.32 22.00
C GLU A 379 1.04 -5.23 20.92
N ALA A 380 0.23 -4.16 21.02
CA ALA A 380 0.09 -3.17 19.96
C ALA A 380 1.11 -2.02 20.07
N SER A 381 2.20 -2.11 19.31
CA SER A 381 3.09 -0.98 19.04
C SER A 381 2.92 -0.53 17.59
N ALA A 382 2.23 0.60 17.38
CA ALA A 382 2.11 1.23 16.08
C ALA A 382 3.40 2.00 15.74
N THR A 383 4.46 1.26 15.39
CA THR A 383 5.75 1.84 15.00
C THR A 383 5.62 2.50 13.62
N THR A 384 5.26 3.78 13.58
CA THR A 384 5.30 4.59 12.36
C THR A 384 6.73 4.84 11.94
N VAL A 385 7.24 3.95 11.08
CA VAL A 385 8.46 4.17 10.31
C VAL A 385 8.24 5.38 9.41
N VAL A 386 9.06 6.41 9.55
CA VAL A 386 9.06 7.60 8.68
C VAL A 386 9.69 7.22 7.34
N THR A 387 8.94 6.49 6.52
CA THR A 387 9.42 5.97 5.23
C THR A 387 9.48 7.09 4.18
N SER A 388 10.70 7.57 3.89
CA SER A 388 10.96 8.50 2.78
C SER A 388 10.51 7.87 1.46
N MET A 389 9.74 8.63 0.66
CA MET A 389 8.91 8.07 -0.41
C MET A 389 9.70 7.41 -1.53
N ARG A 390 9.55 6.09 -1.58
CA ARG A 390 9.71 5.25 -2.78
C ARG A 390 8.34 4.64 -3.07
N SER A 391 8.11 4.24 -4.31
CA SER A 391 7.00 3.34 -4.66
C SER A 391 7.11 2.06 -3.80
N VAL A 392 6.16 1.85 -2.90
CA VAL A 392 6.13 0.72 -1.97
C VAL A 392 5.56 -0.49 -2.72
N SER A 393 6.43 -1.15 -3.51
CA SER A 393 6.05 -2.22 -4.44
C SER A 393 5.27 -3.35 -3.75
N LEU A 394 4.34 -3.96 -4.48
CA LEU A 394 3.51 -5.07 -4.00
C LEU A 394 4.21 -6.43 -4.17
N PHE A 395 4.14 -7.27 -3.14
CA PHE A 395 4.38 -8.71 -3.20
C PHE A 395 3.13 -9.46 -2.70
N SER A 396 2.52 -10.30 -3.53
CA SER A 396 1.21 -10.90 -3.26
C SER A 396 1.21 -12.39 -3.58
N VAL A 397 1.15 -13.24 -2.54
CA VAL A 397 1.23 -14.70 -2.67
C VAL A 397 -0.17 -15.28 -2.93
N ASN A 398 -0.65 -15.16 -4.17
CA ASN A 398 -2.00 -15.56 -4.58
C ASN A 398 -2.05 -16.71 -5.61
N SER A 399 -0.97 -17.47 -5.77
CA SER A 399 -0.87 -18.64 -6.66
C SER A 399 0.08 -19.70 -6.06
N PRO A 400 0.06 -20.97 -6.53
CA PRO A 400 0.87 -22.06 -5.99
C PRO A 400 2.36 -21.71 -5.82
N PHE A 401 2.88 -21.94 -4.63
CA PHE A 401 4.23 -21.56 -4.22
C PHE A 401 4.96 -22.68 -3.48
N LEU A 402 6.29 -22.59 -3.48
CA LEU A 402 7.16 -23.38 -2.61
C LEU A 402 7.62 -22.51 -1.44
N PHE A 403 7.83 -23.11 -0.27
CA PHE A 403 8.42 -22.44 0.88
C PHE A 403 9.51 -23.26 1.55
N ALA A 404 10.38 -22.57 2.31
CA ALA A 404 11.30 -23.16 3.26
C ALA A 404 11.30 -22.36 4.58
N LEU A 405 11.26 -23.05 5.72
CA LEU A 405 11.63 -22.47 7.01
C LEU A 405 13.12 -22.72 7.20
N ILE A 406 13.92 -21.67 7.36
CA ILE A 406 15.39 -21.74 7.32
C ILE A 406 15.96 -21.18 8.62
N ASP A 407 16.92 -21.89 9.22
CA ASP A 407 17.77 -21.33 10.28
C ASP A 407 18.81 -20.37 9.68
N ASP A 408 18.77 -19.11 10.09
CA ASP A 408 19.52 -18.03 9.45
C ASP A 408 21.04 -18.11 9.69
N THR A 409 21.51 -18.99 10.59
CA THR A 409 22.92 -19.13 10.97
C THR A 409 23.62 -20.25 10.19
N SER A 410 22.96 -21.40 10.10
CA SER A 410 23.44 -22.61 9.41
C SER A 410 22.87 -22.76 7.99
N LEU A 411 21.92 -21.91 7.59
CA LEU A 411 21.13 -22.04 6.35
C LEU A 411 20.38 -23.38 6.24
N THR A 412 20.18 -24.09 7.36
CA THR A 412 19.51 -25.39 7.39
C THR A 412 18.00 -25.22 7.20
N PRO A 413 17.37 -25.88 6.20
CA PRO A 413 15.93 -25.89 6.08
C PRO A 413 15.30 -26.79 7.15
N LEU A 414 14.66 -26.16 8.13
CA LEU A 414 13.87 -26.76 9.20
C LEU A 414 12.59 -27.40 8.66
N PHE A 415 11.94 -26.74 7.68
CA PHE A 415 10.88 -27.32 6.85
C PHE A 415 11.08 -26.91 5.39
N MET A 416 10.55 -27.71 4.48
CA MET A 416 10.22 -27.27 3.13
C MET A 416 8.85 -27.81 2.72
N GLY A 417 8.16 -27.12 1.83
CA GLY A 417 6.86 -27.56 1.36
C GLY A 417 6.36 -26.84 0.11
N ILE A 418 5.32 -27.42 -0.46
CA ILE A 418 4.62 -26.96 -1.66
C ILE A 418 3.17 -26.73 -1.27
N VAL A 419 2.65 -25.53 -1.55
CA VAL A 419 1.26 -25.16 -1.31
C VAL A 419 0.60 -24.92 -2.67
N THR A 420 -0.34 -25.79 -3.04
CA THR A 420 -1.17 -25.61 -4.25
C THR A 420 -2.59 -25.16 -3.93
N ASN A 421 -3.12 -25.53 -2.76
CA ASN A 421 -4.39 -25.02 -2.24
C ASN A 421 -4.27 -24.68 -0.74
N PRO A 422 -4.16 -23.39 -0.36
CA PRO A 422 -4.09 -22.98 1.05
C PRO A 422 -5.38 -23.18 1.86
N ALA A 423 -6.53 -23.47 1.23
CA ALA A 423 -7.79 -23.80 1.90
C ALA A 423 -8.48 -25.00 1.22
N PRO A 424 -8.00 -26.24 1.44
CA PRO A 424 -8.50 -27.44 0.76
C PRO A 424 -9.96 -27.77 1.08
N ASP A 425 -10.47 -27.33 2.23
CA ASP A 425 -11.86 -27.54 2.67
C ASP A 425 -12.85 -26.55 2.02
N ASN A 426 -12.36 -25.50 1.33
CA ASN A 426 -13.19 -24.53 0.62
C ASN A 426 -13.42 -25.00 -0.83
N ASN A 427 -14.67 -24.95 -1.29
CA ASN A 427 -15.02 -25.26 -2.68
C ASN A 427 -14.28 -24.33 -3.66
N PRO A 428 -13.62 -24.86 -4.70
CA PRO A 428 -13.12 -24.06 -5.81
C PRO A 428 -14.25 -23.30 -6.51
N MET A 429 -13.96 -22.06 -6.89
CA MET A 429 -14.79 -21.21 -7.74
C MET A 429 -14.19 -21.21 -9.15
N LEU A 430 -15.04 -21.26 -10.17
CA LEU A 430 -14.62 -20.97 -11.53
C LEU A 430 -14.23 -19.49 -11.64
N ASN A 431 -13.09 -19.23 -12.28
CA ASN A 431 -12.69 -17.90 -12.70
C ASN A 431 -13.61 -17.46 -13.85
N ASP A 432 -14.10 -16.22 -13.83
CA ASP A 432 -14.99 -15.71 -14.89
C ASP A 432 -14.26 -15.70 -16.25
N ASP A 433 -14.73 -16.53 -17.18
CA ASP A 433 -14.06 -16.83 -18.45
C ASP A 433 -14.17 -15.66 -19.46
N PRO A 434 -13.05 -15.00 -19.83
CA PRO A 434 -13.08 -13.85 -20.75
C PRO A 434 -13.49 -14.20 -22.20
N HIS A 435 -13.66 -15.48 -22.55
CA HIS A 435 -13.82 -15.94 -23.94
C HIS A 435 -15.10 -16.76 -24.20
N GLY A 436 -16.17 -16.49 -23.44
CA GLY A 436 -17.54 -16.99 -23.67
C GLY A 436 -18.21 -16.45 -24.95
N ASN A 437 -17.77 -16.91 -26.12
CA ASN A 437 -18.18 -16.44 -27.45
C ASN A 437 -19.68 -16.69 -27.75
N SER A 438 -20.53 -15.71 -27.42
CA SER A 438 -21.99 -15.84 -27.38
C SER A 438 -22.64 -15.50 -28.73
N THR A 439 -22.86 -16.53 -29.55
CA THR A 439 -23.49 -16.38 -30.88
C THR A 439 -25.01 -16.17 -30.75
N MET A 440 -25.46 -14.92 -30.78
CA MET A 440 -26.88 -14.58 -30.96
C MET A 440 -27.34 -14.95 -32.37
N GLY A 441 -28.44 -15.71 -32.48
CA GLY A 441 -29.04 -16.14 -33.75
C GLY A 441 -30.50 -16.55 -33.60
N ASP A 442 -31.39 -15.68 -34.07
CA ASP A 442 -32.80 -15.90 -34.43
C ASP A 442 -33.78 -16.58 -33.45
N GLN A 443 -34.67 -15.77 -32.88
CA GLN A 443 -36.09 -16.16 -32.77
C GLN A 443 -36.74 -16.08 -34.15
N PRO A 444 -37.80 -16.87 -34.42
CA PRO A 444 -39.10 -16.18 -34.51
C PRO A 444 -40.34 -16.98 -34.06
N VAL A 445 -41.25 -16.23 -33.42
CA VAL A 445 -42.73 -16.31 -33.58
C VAL A 445 -43.49 -17.53 -33.05
N THR A 446 -44.69 -17.25 -32.53
CA THR A 446 -45.71 -18.17 -32.05
C THR A 446 -46.53 -18.78 -33.18
N ASP A 447 -46.85 -20.08 -33.09
CA ASP A 447 -48.25 -20.53 -33.26
C ASP A 447 -48.49 -21.92 -32.65
N SER A 448 -49.75 -22.26 -32.41
CA SER A 448 -50.22 -23.62 -32.05
C SER A 448 -51.16 -24.11 -33.15
N PRO A 449 -51.14 -25.41 -33.54
CA PRO A 449 -51.99 -26.38 -32.81
C PRO A 449 -51.56 -27.87 -32.90
N GLY A 450 -52.37 -28.75 -32.30
CA GLY A 450 -52.92 -29.88 -33.06
C GLY A 450 -52.30 -31.28 -32.92
N GLU A 451 -52.74 -32.00 -31.90
CA GLU A 451 -53.04 -33.45 -31.83
C GLU A 451 -52.55 -34.47 -32.91
N ARG A 452 -52.13 -35.63 -32.36
CA ARG A 452 -52.33 -37.03 -32.83
C ARG A 452 -51.35 -37.70 -33.81
N ASP A 453 -50.88 -38.88 -33.36
CA ASP A 453 -50.80 -40.18 -34.04
C ASP A 453 -49.86 -40.36 -35.27
N THR A 454 -49.12 -41.47 -35.43
CA THR A 454 -48.89 -42.68 -34.60
C THR A 454 -47.60 -43.39 -35.07
N ASP A 455 -47.05 -44.28 -34.22
CA ASP A 455 -46.20 -45.44 -34.59
C ASP A 455 -44.80 -45.18 -35.22
N LYS A 456 -43.77 -46.01 -35.01
CA LYS A 456 -43.69 -47.36 -34.37
C LYS A 456 -42.27 -47.62 -33.80
N HIS A 457 -42.20 -48.28 -32.63
CA HIS A 457 -41.31 -49.40 -32.22
C HIS A 457 -39.89 -49.54 -32.83
N SER A 458 -38.82 -49.92 -32.12
CA SER A 458 -38.60 -50.43 -30.73
C SER A 458 -37.07 -50.45 -30.46
N ASP A 459 -36.47 -50.83 -29.31
CA ASP A 459 -36.89 -51.63 -28.15
C ASP A 459 -35.96 -51.37 -26.92
N ARG A 460 -36.35 -51.86 -25.72
CA ARG A 460 -35.55 -52.04 -24.47
C ARG A 460 -35.11 -50.79 -23.68
N LEU A 461 -35.54 -50.63 -22.42
CA LEU A 461 -35.08 -51.29 -21.15
C LEU A 461 -33.66 -50.84 -20.74
N CYS A 462 -33.36 -50.49 -19.48
CA CYS A 462 -34.09 -50.60 -18.20
C CYS A 462 -33.59 -49.49 -17.23
N SER A 463 -34.42 -48.85 -16.38
CA SER A 463 -34.68 -49.19 -14.95
C SER A 463 -33.43 -49.19 -14.02
N LYS A 464 -33.46 -48.77 -12.74
CA LYS A 464 -34.60 -48.64 -11.79
C LYS A 464 -34.16 -48.01 -10.44
N THR A 465 -35.08 -47.34 -9.72
CA THR A 465 -35.22 -47.22 -8.23
C THR A 465 -34.03 -46.72 -7.37
N GLU A 466 -34.16 -46.28 -6.10
CA GLU A 466 -35.24 -46.06 -5.10
C GLU A 466 -34.85 -44.75 -4.34
N SER A 467 -35.68 -43.72 -4.07
CA SER A 467 -36.72 -43.56 -3.01
C SER A 467 -36.26 -43.92 -1.57
N VAL A 468 -36.58 -43.18 -0.49
CA VAL A 468 -37.92 -42.88 0.10
C VAL A 468 -37.81 -41.78 1.22
N GLU A 469 -38.93 -41.09 1.53
CA GLU A 469 -39.22 -40.24 2.74
C GLU A 469 -38.41 -38.93 2.98
N ASP A 470 -38.90 -37.91 3.71
CA ASP A 470 -40.15 -37.76 4.52
C ASP A 470 -40.86 -36.38 4.29
N SER A 471 -42.00 -36.21 4.97
CA SER A 471 -42.99 -35.13 5.03
C SER A 471 -42.50 -33.81 5.69
N GLY A 472 -43.25 -32.69 5.63
CA GLY A 472 -44.61 -32.50 5.12
C GLY A 472 -45.06 -31.02 5.01
N LEU A 473 -46.35 -30.82 4.68
CA LEU A 473 -46.97 -29.50 4.46
C LEU A 473 -47.25 -28.74 5.77
N GLN A 474 -47.19 -27.40 5.72
CA GLN A 474 -48.32 -26.61 6.24
C GLN A 474 -48.55 -25.25 5.56
N THR A 475 -49.81 -25.06 5.16
CA THR A 475 -50.45 -23.82 4.68
C THR A 475 -51.02 -23.03 5.88
N CYS A 476 -51.53 -21.78 5.84
CA CYS A 476 -51.97 -20.92 4.73
C CYS A 476 -52.22 -19.46 5.19
N SER A 477 -52.45 -18.57 4.21
CA SER A 477 -53.41 -17.44 4.23
C SER A 477 -53.23 -16.18 5.11
N ASN A 478 -53.33 -15.04 4.41
CA ASN A 478 -53.78 -13.71 4.87
C ASN A 478 -55.32 -13.74 5.13
N PRO A 479 -55.96 -12.77 5.83
CA PRO A 479 -56.47 -11.58 5.11
C PRO A 479 -56.60 -10.29 5.97
N ALA A 480 -57.30 -9.28 5.44
CA ALA A 480 -57.35 -7.89 5.91
C ALA A 480 -58.71 -7.44 6.51
N GLY A 481 -58.75 -6.16 6.92
CA GLY A 481 -59.94 -5.35 7.21
C GLY A 481 -59.71 -4.38 8.38
N GLU A 482 -60.35 -3.21 8.53
CA GLU A 482 -60.95 -2.16 7.67
C GLU A 482 -61.69 -1.17 8.63
N GLU A 483 -62.35 -0.11 8.10
CA GLU A 483 -63.29 0.82 8.78
C GLU A 483 -62.73 1.83 9.83
N GLU A 484 -63.30 3.01 10.13
CA GLU A 484 -64.25 4.00 9.50
C GLU A 484 -64.20 5.31 10.37
N GLN A 485 -64.54 6.56 9.98
CA GLN A 485 -64.86 7.18 8.67
C GLN A 485 -64.19 8.59 8.58
N LEU A 486 -64.75 9.79 8.87
CA LEU A 486 -66.13 10.26 9.16
C LEU A 486 -66.35 11.76 8.83
N GLN A 487 -67.06 12.03 7.72
CA GLN A 487 -67.92 13.22 7.39
C GLN A 487 -67.36 14.67 7.51
N SER A 488 -67.22 15.45 6.41
CA SER A 488 -68.25 16.30 5.70
C SER A 488 -68.23 17.79 6.13
N VAL A 489 -68.75 18.86 5.46
CA VAL A 489 -69.60 19.08 4.25
C VAL A 489 -69.08 20.29 3.41
N ASN A 490 -69.37 20.27 2.10
CA ASN A 490 -69.41 21.32 1.04
C ASN A 490 -69.28 22.84 1.37
N GLY A 491 -68.75 23.62 0.40
CA GLY A 491 -68.84 25.10 0.35
C GLY A 491 -68.42 25.73 -1.00
N LEU A 492 -69.39 26.02 -1.87
CA LEU A 492 -69.32 26.45 -3.28
C LEU A 492 -68.56 27.77 -3.63
N GLU A 493 -68.03 27.82 -4.87
CA GLU A 493 -68.05 28.95 -5.86
C GLU A 493 -67.42 30.34 -5.54
N THR A 494 -67.03 31.24 -6.47
CA THR A 494 -66.79 31.24 -7.95
C THR A 494 -65.83 32.41 -8.35
N LYS A 495 -65.34 32.43 -9.62
CA LYS A 495 -65.16 33.57 -10.58
C LYS A 495 -64.71 34.98 -10.07
N THR A 496 -63.92 35.82 -10.77
CA THR A 496 -63.28 35.82 -12.11
C THR A 496 -62.27 36.97 -12.26
N GLN A 497 -61.25 36.79 -13.12
CA GLN A 497 -60.61 37.76 -14.06
C GLN A 497 -60.22 39.20 -13.65
N GLY A 498 -59.12 39.69 -14.25
CA GLY A 498 -59.16 41.01 -14.92
C GLY A 498 -57.94 41.94 -14.80
N LYS A 499 -57.03 41.89 -15.81
CA LYS A 499 -56.16 42.97 -16.38
C LYS A 499 -55.27 43.85 -15.46
N GLU A 500 -53.98 44.14 -15.72
CA GLU A 500 -53.19 44.53 -16.93
C GLU A 500 -53.05 46.08 -17.07
N ILE A 501 -51.93 46.54 -17.69
CA ILE A 501 -51.59 47.91 -18.16
C ILE A 501 -50.74 48.84 -17.22
N SER A 502 -49.43 48.84 -17.51
CA SER A 502 -48.37 49.91 -17.52
C SER A 502 -48.38 51.22 -16.66
N LYS A 503 -47.18 51.56 -16.11
CA LYS A 503 -46.30 52.78 -16.28
C LYS A 503 -46.91 54.20 -16.57
N PRO A 504 -46.22 55.37 -16.36
CA PRO A 504 -44.78 55.58 -16.11
C PRO A 504 -44.32 56.64 -15.06
N ASP A 505 -43.02 56.59 -14.73
CA ASP A 505 -41.96 57.63 -14.64
C ASP A 505 -42.16 59.09 -14.10
N ASP A 506 -41.19 59.50 -13.25
CA ASP A 506 -40.54 60.82 -13.03
C ASP A 506 -41.19 62.13 -12.47
N SER A 507 -40.71 62.48 -11.25
CA SER A 507 -40.16 63.79 -10.82
C SER A 507 -41.05 64.99 -10.40
N PHE A 508 -40.74 65.59 -9.22
CA PHE A 508 -40.40 67.01 -8.95
C PHE A 508 -40.66 67.43 -7.48
N HIS A 509 -39.67 67.98 -6.76
CA HIS A 509 -39.53 69.42 -6.46
C HIS A 509 -38.36 69.79 -5.53
N SER A 510 -38.07 71.11 -5.47
CA SER A 510 -37.05 71.83 -4.67
C SER A 510 -37.78 72.81 -3.71
N PRO A 511 -37.26 73.93 -3.10
CA PRO A 511 -36.05 74.76 -3.31
C PRO A 511 -35.22 74.96 -1.98
N GLU A 512 -34.31 75.92 -1.70
CA GLU A 512 -34.02 77.31 -2.15
C GLU A 512 -32.51 77.73 -2.07
N ILE A 513 -32.10 78.68 -2.95
CA ILE A 513 -31.25 79.89 -2.74
C ILE A 513 -29.96 79.75 -1.88
N SER A 514 -28.71 80.07 -2.29
CA SER A 514 -28.04 80.59 -3.53
C SER A 514 -26.49 80.46 -3.37
N CYS A 515 -25.50 81.04 -4.11
CA CYS A 515 -25.42 82.15 -5.06
C CYS A 515 -24.14 82.13 -6.00
N PHE A 516 -23.72 83.30 -6.48
CA PHE A 516 -22.65 83.69 -7.46
C PHE A 516 -21.21 83.79 -6.86
N CYS A 517 -20.05 83.79 -7.56
CA CYS A 517 -19.54 83.50 -8.94
C CYS A 517 -17.98 83.73 -8.96
N SER A 518 -17.11 83.46 -9.96
CA SER A 518 -17.14 82.63 -11.20
C SER A 518 -15.75 82.55 -11.92
N THR A 519 -15.59 81.56 -12.84
CA THR A 519 -14.76 81.53 -14.09
C THR A 519 -13.20 81.56 -14.14
N ARG A 520 -12.66 80.42 -14.65
CA ARG A 520 -11.54 80.23 -15.64
C ARG A 520 -10.06 80.43 -15.21
N ALA A 521 -9.14 79.98 -16.08
CA ALA A 521 -7.69 79.72 -15.88
C ALA A 521 -6.88 80.00 -17.17
N PRO A 522 -5.56 79.68 -17.35
CA PRO A 522 -4.33 79.65 -16.50
C PRO A 522 -3.33 80.74 -17.04
N PRO A 523 -2.00 80.56 -17.37
CA PRO A 523 -0.87 79.71 -16.91
C PRO A 523 0.51 80.45 -16.67
N THR A 524 1.59 79.67 -16.42
CA THR A 524 3.05 79.89 -16.72
C THR A 524 3.90 81.03 -16.10
N LEU A 525 4.96 80.62 -15.36
CA LEU A 525 6.40 81.03 -15.41
C LEU A 525 6.85 82.51 -15.69
N CYS A 526 7.60 83.15 -14.75
CA CYS A 526 9.05 83.46 -14.86
C CYS A 526 9.68 84.48 -13.83
N TRP A 527 10.82 84.09 -13.24
CA TRP A 527 12.12 84.79 -13.00
C TRP A 527 12.33 86.24 -12.41
N GLN A 528 13.20 86.29 -11.37
CA GLN A 528 14.26 87.29 -10.97
C GLN A 528 14.01 88.72 -10.40
N GLN A 529 14.48 88.93 -9.15
CA GLN A 529 15.59 89.81 -8.63
C GLN A 529 15.93 91.21 -9.24
N PRO A 530 16.73 92.09 -8.56
CA PRO A 530 17.25 92.14 -7.16
C PRO A 530 16.76 93.43 -6.41
N ASP A 531 17.29 94.03 -5.32
CA ASP A 531 18.67 94.28 -4.83
C ASP A 531 18.69 94.70 -3.32
N ALA A 532 19.88 94.86 -2.70
CA ALA A 532 20.08 94.95 -1.25
C ALA A 532 20.92 96.17 -0.77
N ARG A 533 20.83 96.55 0.53
CA ARG A 533 21.80 97.46 1.17
C ARG A 533 21.89 97.35 2.71
N ARG A 534 23.12 97.08 3.20
CA ARG A 534 23.73 97.42 4.52
C ARG A 534 23.06 96.86 5.81
N GLY A 535 23.80 96.44 6.84
CA GLY A 535 25.25 96.28 7.00
C GLY A 535 25.68 96.03 8.47
N GLY A 536 26.90 95.53 8.71
CA GLY A 536 27.51 95.39 10.07
C GLY A 536 26.90 94.26 10.93
N ARG A 537 27.43 93.03 11.06
CA ARG A 537 28.80 92.46 11.03
C ARG A 537 29.73 92.86 12.20
N ARG A 538 29.57 92.21 13.36
CA ARG A 538 30.63 91.53 14.14
C ARG A 538 29.99 90.65 15.24
N ALA A 539 30.73 89.64 15.72
CA ALA A 539 30.29 88.65 16.74
C ALA A 539 28.85 88.09 16.54
N ARG A 540 28.58 87.16 15.62
CA ARG A 540 29.46 86.14 15.03
C ARG A 540 30.23 85.30 16.08
N ARG A 541 29.71 85.20 17.32
CA ARG A 541 30.24 84.38 18.45
C ARG A 541 29.16 83.89 19.46
N ARG A 542 27.89 83.75 19.06
CA ARG A 542 26.87 82.92 19.77
C ARG A 542 25.69 82.45 18.90
N LEU A 543 25.57 83.00 17.69
CA LEU A 543 25.10 82.26 16.51
C LEU A 543 26.15 81.24 16.00
N GLN A 544 27.36 81.23 16.58
CA GLN A 544 28.26 80.06 16.65
C GLN A 544 28.20 79.40 18.05
N GLY A 545 27.06 79.56 18.71
CA GLY A 545 26.73 78.96 20.00
C GLY A 545 25.60 77.99 19.71
N GLU A 546 24.40 78.45 19.41
CA GLU A 546 23.24 77.56 19.19
C GLU A 546 23.34 76.74 17.89
N ALA A 547 23.71 77.34 16.75
CA ALA A 547 23.97 76.56 15.52
C ALA A 547 25.19 75.64 15.63
N SER A 548 26.16 75.99 16.49
CA SER A 548 27.29 75.10 16.80
C SER A 548 26.88 74.00 17.77
N ILE A 549 26.03 74.26 18.75
CA ILE A 549 25.43 73.26 19.65
C ILE A 549 24.57 72.28 18.85
N HIS A 550 23.91 72.73 17.77
CA HIS A 550 23.21 71.84 16.85
C HIS A 550 24.18 70.93 16.09
N LEU A 551 25.15 71.51 15.35
CA LEU A 551 26.18 70.75 14.60
C LEU A 551 27.09 69.91 15.49
N GLN A 552 27.25 70.27 16.76
CA GLN A 552 28.09 69.57 17.73
C GLN A 552 27.31 68.48 18.48
N ARG A 553 25.99 68.65 18.69
CA ARG A 553 25.08 67.55 19.10
C ARG A 553 24.83 66.56 17.98
N GLU A 554 24.75 66.99 16.72
CA GLU A 554 24.71 66.06 15.58
C GLU A 554 26.02 65.26 15.50
N ARG A 555 27.19 65.90 15.70
CA ARG A 555 28.48 65.20 15.78
C ARG A 555 28.67 64.36 17.04
N GLU A 556 28.05 64.70 18.16
CA GLU A 556 27.99 63.84 19.34
C GLU A 556 27.09 62.63 19.06
N GLY A 557 25.92 62.81 18.44
CA GLY A 557 25.03 61.72 18.00
C GLY A 557 25.64 60.83 16.91
N GLU A 558 26.43 61.37 15.98
CA GLU A 558 27.22 60.57 15.03
C GLU A 558 28.29 59.76 15.76
N ARG A 559 29.03 60.35 16.70
CA ARG A 559 30.03 59.65 17.52
C ARG A 559 29.42 58.63 18.49
N GLU A 560 28.18 58.85 18.94
CA GLU A 560 27.46 57.93 19.80
C GLU A 560 26.95 56.73 18.99
N ARG A 561 26.42 56.97 17.78
CA ARG A 561 26.12 55.91 16.79
C ARG A 561 27.38 55.16 16.31
N GLU A 562 28.51 55.86 16.20
CA GLU A 562 29.81 55.25 15.86
C GLU A 562 30.28 54.34 17.01
N ARG A 563 30.10 54.76 18.27
CA ARG A 563 30.33 53.92 19.46
C ARG A 563 29.33 52.79 19.64
N GLU A 564 28.08 52.96 19.21
CA GLU A 564 27.11 51.85 19.14
C GLU A 564 27.54 50.84 18.08
N ARG A 565 27.96 51.28 16.90
CA ARG A 565 28.57 50.40 15.87
C ARG A 565 29.87 49.74 16.33
N GLU A 566 30.71 50.42 17.12
CA GLU A 566 31.88 49.80 17.76
C GLU A 566 31.46 48.77 18.83
N ARG A 567 30.33 48.96 19.52
CA ARG A 567 29.78 47.98 20.47
C ARG A 567 29.12 46.79 19.78
N GLU A 568 28.38 47.00 18.69
CA GLU A 568 27.83 45.91 17.86
C GLU A 568 28.98 45.13 17.20
N SER A 569 29.96 45.82 16.61
CA SER A 569 31.19 45.21 16.07
C SER A 569 31.93 44.39 17.13
N ARG A 570 32.07 44.91 18.36
CA ARG A 570 32.70 44.16 19.45
C ARG A 570 31.85 43.00 19.94
N SER A 571 30.52 43.15 19.98
CA SER A 571 29.59 42.03 20.21
C SER A 571 29.68 40.97 19.12
N ASP A 572 29.97 41.33 17.87
CA ASP A 572 30.17 40.39 16.77
C ASP A 572 31.57 39.75 16.80
N VAL A 573 32.58 40.41 17.35
CA VAL A 573 33.89 39.80 17.66
C VAL A 573 33.76 38.78 18.81
N ASP A 574 33.08 39.12 19.91
CA ASP A 574 32.85 38.20 21.03
C ASP A 574 31.97 36.99 20.57
N ARG A 575 30.95 37.26 19.75
CA ARG A 575 30.09 36.24 19.09
C ARG A 575 30.86 35.44 18.02
N ALA A 576 31.91 35.97 17.43
CA ALA A 576 32.83 35.22 16.56
C ALA A 576 33.79 34.32 17.37
N GLU A 577 34.25 34.75 18.55
CA GLU A 577 35.02 33.89 19.46
C GLU A 577 34.16 32.74 20.00
N GLU A 578 32.87 33.00 20.29
CA GLU A 578 31.89 31.98 20.66
C GLU A 578 31.58 31.01 19.51
N ARG A 579 31.44 31.52 18.27
CA ARG A 579 31.36 30.68 17.06
C ARG A 579 32.60 29.82 16.91
N MET A 580 33.80 30.36 17.08
CA MET A 580 35.07 29.62 16.97
C MET A 580 35.14 28.47 17.97
N LYS A 581 34.75 28.71 19.24
CA LYS A 581 34.64 27.64 20.26
C LYS A 581 33.62 26.56 19.87
N ARG A 582 32.49 26.93 19.25
CA ARG A 582 31.52 25.99 18.67
C ARG A 582 32.10 25.16 17.52
N THR A 583 32.86 25.75 16.60
CA THR A 583 33.51 25.01 15.50
C THR A 583 34.57 24.04 16.02
N THR A 584 35.34 24.43 17.05
CA THR A 584 36.28 23.52 17.71
C THR A 584 35.56 22.34 18.37
N PHE A 585 34.42 22.55 19.02
CA PHE A 585 33.63 21.48 19.61
C PHE A 585 33.11 20.48 18.55
N LEU A 586 32.59 20.99 17.43
CA LEU A 586 32.11 20.16 16.32
C LEU A 586 33.22 19.32 15.67
N LEU A 587 34.43 19.88 15.51
CA LEU A 587 35.59 19.14 15.00
C LEU A 587 36.08 18.04 15.97
N VAL A 588 35.99 18.26 17.28
CA VAL A 588 36.32 17.22 18.27
C VAL A 588 35.26 16.11 18.28
N PHE A 589 33.97 16.44 18.23
CA PHE A 589 32.88 15.46 18.26
C PHE A 589 32.86 14.59 16.99
N GLY A 590 33.15 15.16 15.82
CA GLY A 590 33.23 14.43 14.55
C GLY A 590 34.38 13.42 14.47
N VAL A 591 35.44 13.57 15.28
CA VAL A 591 36.56 12.61 15.33
C VAL A 591 36.24 11.41 16.24
N VAL A 592 35.46 11.60 17.30
CA VAL A 592 35.09 10.51 18.24
C VAL A 592 34.14 9.50 17.59
N LEU A 593 33.19 9.96 16.77
CA LEU A 593 32.17 9.10 16.14
C LEU A 593 32.67 8.25 14.96
N SER A 594 33.89 8.47 14.46
CA SER A 594 34.38 7.79 13.25
C SER A 594 35.28 6.56 13.50
N PHE A 595 35.73 6.31 14.73
CA PHE A 595 36.69 5.22 15.01
C PHE A 595 36.54 4.61 16.42
N CYS A 596 35.37 4.03 16.72
CA CYS A 596 35.21 3.11 17.85
C CYS A 596 34.15 2.01 17.59
N HIS A 597 34.31 1.29 16.48
CA HIS A 597 33.57 0.06 16.20
C HIS A 597 34.48 -1.14 16.51
N ALA A 598 34.59 -1.52 17.80
CA ALA A 598 35.47 -2.61 18.26
C ALA A 598 35.06 -3.21 19.63
N GLN A 599 34.16 -4.21 19.58
CA GLN A 599 33.92 -5.31 20.55
C GLN A 599 33.53 -5.05 22.04
N SER A 600 32.59 -5.92 22.47
CA SER A 600 32.23 -6.41 23.82
C SER A 600 31.60 -5.50 24.89
N GLU A 601 30.36 -5.88 25.25
CA GLU A 601 29.87 -6.19 26.61
C GLU A 601 30.32 -5.29 27.78
N THR A 602 29.40 -4.62 28.49
CA THR A 602 28.60 -5.28 29.54
C THR A 602 27.53 -4.34 30.12
N GLY A 603 26.33 -4.88 30.39
CA GLY A 603 25.38 -4.49 31.45
C GLY A 603 24.94 -3.02 31.65
N GLY A 604 23.63 -2.76 31.58
CA GLY A 604 23.01 -1.51 32.05
C GLY A 604 21.59 -1.32 31.53
N GLU A 605 20.68 -0.89 32.40
CA GLU A 605 19.27 -0.62 32.09
C GLU A 605 19.05 0.80 31.51
N GLU A 606 17.78 1.07 31.16
CA GLU A 606 17.08 2.37 31.08
C GLU A 606 16.88 3.12 29.75
N THR A 607 15.61 3.54 29.60
CA THR A 607 15.02 4.60 28.75
C THR A 607 14.99 4.41 27.22
N GLY A 608 13.79 4.50 26.66
CA GLY A 608 13.56 4.59 25.22
C GLY A 608 13.58 6.03 24.73
N GLY A 609 13.95 6.23 23.46
CA GLY A 609 13.73 7.48 22.74
C GLY A 609 12.42 7.43 21.96
N GLU A 610 11.58 8.45 22.11
CA GLU A 610 10.43 8.67 21.23
C GLU A 610 10.94 9.39 19.96
N GLU A 611 10.74 8.80 18.77
CA GLU A 611 11.05 9.44 17.49
C GLU A 611 9.78 10.04 16.86
N GLU A 612 9.87 11.27 16.33
CA GLU A 612 8.70 12.08 15.97
C GLU A 612 8.01 11.62 14.67
N HIS A 613 6.69 11.40 14.76
CA HIS A 613 5.81 11.02 13.66
C HIS A 613 5.59 12.19 12.66
N VAL A 614 6.11 12.07 11.43
CA VAL A 614 5.84 13.04 10.35
C VAL A 614 4.45 12.82 9.76
N GLU A 615 3.47 13.60 10.23
CA GLU A 615 2.09 13.54 9.77
C GLU A 615 1.92 14.19 8.37
N LEU A 616 1.47 13.42 7.36
CA LEU A 616 1.28 13.88 5.97
C LEU A 616 0.36 15.11 5.84
N PHE A 617 -0.67 15.19 6.68
CA PHE A 617 -1.62 16.29 6.71
C PHE A 617 -1.59 16.97 8.09
N THR A 618 -0.55 17.73 8.40
CA THR A 618 -0.33 18.31 9.76
C THR A 618 -1.39 19.29 10.26
N THR A 619 -2.15 19.95 9.40
CA THR A 619 -3.02 21.09 9.77
C THR A 619 -4.50 20.72 9.70
N PRO A 620 -5.40 21.34 10.48
CA PRO A 620 -6.83 21.13 10.35
C PRO A 620 -7.35 21.33 8.91
N ALA A 621 -6.83 22.34 8.20
CA ALA A 621 -7.19 22.63 6.82
C ALA A 621 -6.74 21.51 5.85
N THR A 622 -5.54 20.94 6.03
CA THR A 622 -5.06 19.83 5.19
C THR A 622 -5.72 18.50 5.54
N LYS A 623 -6.02 18.22 6.81
CA LYS A 623 -6.85 17.06 7.23
C LYS A 623 -8.26 17.14 6.65
N MET A 624 -8.90 18.32 6.73
CA MET A 624 -10.20 18.57 6.11
C MET A 624 -10.15 18.45 4.57
N GLY A 625 -9.05 18.91 3.95
CA GLY A 625 -8.78 18.70 2.53
C GLY A 625 -8.72 17.22 2.16
N ALA A 626 -8.01 16.40 2.93
CA ALA A 626 -7.96 14.96 2.74
C ALA A 626 -9.34 14.30 2.90
N ALA A 627 -10.04 14.50 4.01
CA ALA A 627 -11.35 13.89 4.27
C ALA A 627 -12.42 14.25 3.22
N THR A 628 -12.46 15.51 2.77
CA THR A 628 -13.37 15.93 1.67
C THR A 628 -12.97 15.35 0.32
N SER A 629 -11.69 15.01 0.12
CA SER A 629 -11.19 14.32 -1.07
C SER A 629 -11.55 12.83 -1.06
N ASP A 630 -11.37 12.13 0.06
CA ASP A 630 -11.71 10.70 0.20
C ASP A 630 -13.21 10.44 0.11
N PHE A 631 -14.04 11.33 0.68
CA PHE A 631 -15.48 11.34 0.39
C PHE A 631 -15.73 11.49 -1.13
N GLY A 632 -14.95 12.32 -1.81
CA GLY A 632 -15.02 12.53 -3.25
C GLY A 632 -14.64 11.33 -4.09
N TYR A 633 -13.55 10.62 -3.75
CA TYR A 633 -13.15 9.40 -4.44
C TYR A 633 -14.15 8.26 -4.24
N ASN A 634 -14.65 8.08 -3.01
CA ASN A 634 -15.73 7.12 -2.73
C ASN A 634 -17.00 7.44 -3.52
N LEU A 635 -17.43 8.71 -3.54
CA LEU A 635 -18.61 9.18 -4.30
C LEU A 635 -18.41 9.02 -5.81
N PHE A 636 -17.20 9.25 -6.31
CA PHE A 636 -16.86 9.06 -7.72
C PHE A 636 -16.94 7.59 -8.12
N ARG A 637 -16.40 6.66 -7.32
CA ARG A 637 -16.53 5.21 -7.56
C ARG A 637 -17.96 4.69 -7.52
N ALA A 638 -18.75 5.15 -6.55
CA ALA A 638 -20.17 4.82 -6.47
C ALA A 638 -20.96 5.26 -7.72
N LEU A 639 -20.50 6.32 -8.40
CA LEU A 639 -21.07 6.78 -9.66
C LEU A 639 -20.47 6.04 -10.87
N ALA A 640 -19.15 5.83 -10.90
CA ALA A 640 -18.41 5.18 -11.98
C ALA A 640 -18.83 3.73 -12.23
N SER A 641 -19.11 2.98 -11.15
CA SER A 641 -19.64 1.61 -11.21
C SER A 641 -21.06 1.52 -11.80
N ARG A 642 -21.83 2.60 -11.77
CA ARG A 642 -23.20 2.70 -12.34
C ARG A 642 -23.23 3.28 -13.75
N GLU A 643 -22.28 4.14 -14.09
CA GLU A 643 -22.21 4.92 -15.34
C GLU A 643 -20.94 4.56 -16.16
N SER A 644 -20.59 3.27 -16.24
CA SER A 644 -19.30 2.77 -16.77
C SER A 644 -18.94 3.25 -18.19
N ALA A 645 -19.91 3.39 -19.10
CA ALA A 645 -19.67 3.79 -20.48
C ALA A 645 -19.71 5.31 -20.75
N THR A 646 -19.98 6.14 -19.74
CA THR A 646 -20.19 7.59 -19.90
C THR A 646 -19.10 8.44 -19.25
N ASN A 647 -19.04 9.71 -19.67
CA ASN A 647 -18.19 10.72 -19.04
C ASN A 647 -18.82 11.17 -17.72
N ILE A 648 -18.05 11.21 -16.64
CA ILE A 648 -18.52 11.51 -15.28
C ILE A 648 -17.67 12.64 -14.70
N PHE A 649 -18.30 13.60 -14.02
CA PHE A 649 -17.61 14.76 -13.45
C PHE A 649 -18.26 15.19 -12.13
N LEU A 650 -17.44 15.36 -11.09
CA LEU A 650 -17.87 15.82 -9.76
C LEU A 650 -16.99 16.97 -9.26
N ALA A 651 -17.53 17.77 -8.35
CA ALA A 651 -16.78 18.75 -7.56
C ALA A 651 -17.00 18.47 -6.06
N PRO A 652 -16.33 17.44 -5.49
CA PRO A 652 -16.74 16.82 -4.23
C PRO A 652 -16.82 17.76 -3.04
N ILE A 653 -15.86 18.68 -2.89
CA ILE A 653 -15.84 19.70 -1.83
C ILE A 653 -17.14 20.51 -1.73
N THR A 654 -17.89 20.65 -2.83
CA THR A 654 -19.19 21.35 -2.87
C THR A 654 -20.36 20.47 -2.44
N VAL A 655 -20.28 19.16 -2.69
CA VAL A 655 -21.22 18.15 -2.18
C VAL A 655 -21.02 17.99 -0.68
N SER A 656 -19.75 17.88 -0.23
CA SER A 656 -19.40 17.90 1.19
C SER A 656 -19.98 19.13 1.88
N ALA A 657 -19.75 20.33 1.36
CA ALA A 657 -20.29 21.57 1.91
C ALA A 657 -21.83 21.53 2.08
N ALA A 658 -22.57 20.97 1.12
CA ALA A 658 -24.03 20.87 1.19
C ALA A 658 -24.52 19.81 2.20
N LEU A 659 -23.78 18.70 2.38
CA LEU A 659 -24.09 17.66 3.36
C LEU A 659 -23.66 18.06 4.79
N THR A 660 -22.57 18.82 4.95
CA THR A 660 -22.14 19.37 6.25
C THR A 660 -23.06 20.50 6.73
N GLN A 661 -23.67 21.28 5.82
CA GLN A 661 -24.80 22.14 6.20
C GLN A 661 -26.01 21.32 6.69
N LEU A 662 -26.20 20.09 6.20
CA LEU A 662 -27.35 19.24 6.50
C LEU A 662 -27.18 18.51 7.84
N SER A 663 -25.96 18.14 8.23
CA SER A 663 -25.67 17.51 9.53
C SER A 663 -26.05 18.42 10.71
N MET A 664 -25.88 19.74 10.57
CA MET A 664 -26.35 20.75 11.53
C MET A 664 -27.87 20.69 11.81
N GLY A 665 -28.63 20.01 10.94
CA GLY A 665 -30.07 19.81 11.01
C GLY A 665 -30.51 18.48 11.64
N GLY A 666 -29.61 17.51 11.80
CA GLY A 666 -29.90 16.20 12.38
C GLY A 666 -29.71 16.15 13.89
N SER A 667 -30.24 15.12 14.56
CA SER A 667 -29.81 14.76 15.91
C SER A 667 -28.33 14.35 15.95
N GLU A 668 -27.75 14.15 17.14
CA GLU A 668 -26.36 13.68 17.26
C GLU A 668 -26.10 12.36 16.54
N GLN A 669 -27.09 11.47 16.42
CA GLN A 669 -26.94 10.19 15.72
C GLN A 669 -26.88 10.39 14.20
N ALA A 670 -27.81 11.19 13.64
CA ALA A 670 -27.82 11.57 12.24
C ALA A 670 -26.55 12.33 11.84
N GLU A 671 -26.07 13.22 12.72
CA GLU A 671 -24.82 13.97 12.55
C GLU A 671 -23.60 13.03 12.47
N ARG A 672 -23.50 12.05 13.38
CA ARG A 672 -22.43 11.03 13.37
C ARG A 672 -22.50 10.11 12.14
N GLN A 673 -23.69 9.77 11.64
CA GLN A 673 -23.85 8.98 10.41
C GLN A 673 -23.34 9.77 9.19
N LEU A 674 -23.72 11.05 9.05
CA LEU A 674 -23.20 11.92 8.00
C LEU A 674 -21.68 12.14 8.10
N TYR A 675 -21.11 12.30 9.31
CA TYR A 675 -19.65 12.41 9.52
C TYR A 675 -18.87 11.09 9.28
N ARG A 676 -19.54 9.93 9.27
CA ARG A 676 -18.94 8.69 8.79
C ARG A 676 -18.77 8.71 7.27
N ALA A 677 -19.86 8.99 6.53
CA ALA A 677 -19.82 9.10 5.07
C ALA A 677 -18.85 10.19 4.59
N LEU A 678 -18.89 11.38 5.21
CA LEU A 678 -18.01 12.52 4.91
C LEU A 678 -16.55 12.35 5.37
N ARG A 679 -16.17 11.18 5.90
CA ARG A 679 -14.84 10.89 6.47
C ARG A 679 -14.39 11.77 7.65
N TYR A 680 -15.26 12.62 8.19
CA TYR A 680 -14.91 13.54 9.30
C TYR A 680 -14.66 12.87 10.65
N HIS A 681 -15.14 11.64 10.84
CA HIS A 681 -14.94 10.86 12.07
C HIS A 681 -13.46 10.60 12.42
N THR A 682 -12.53 10.69 11.47
CA THR A 682 -11.07 10.58 11.72
C THR A 682 -10.42 11.91 12.08
N LEU A 683 -11.05 13.05 11.79
CA LEU A 683 -10.43 14.39 11.94
C LEU A 683 -10.21 14.80 13.40
N GLN A 684 -11.09 14.35 14.30
CA GLN A 684 -11.16 14.76 15.72
C GLN A 684 -11.19 16.30 15.96
N ASP A 685 -11.57 17.07 14.94
CA ASP A 685 -11.51 18.53 14.95
C ASP A 685 -12.70 19.16 15.72
N PRO A 686 -12.47 19.82 16.88
CA PRO A 686 -13.54 20.50 17.63
C PRO A 686 -14.06 21.77 16.95
N GLN A 687 -13.39 22.24 15.87
CA GLN A 687 -13.77 23.40 15.07
C GLN A 687 -14.13 23.01 13.62
N LEU A 688 -14.42 21.74 13.34
CA LEU A 688 -14.78 21.15 12.03
C LEU A 688 -15.53 22.10 11.08
N HIS A 689 -16.64 22.71 11.54
CA HIS A 689 -17.45 23.60 10.71
C HIS A 689 -16.73 24.90 10.30
N THR A 690 -15.82 25.41 11.13
CA THR A 690 -14.98 26.59 10.87
C THR A 690 -13.81 26.21 9.98
N THR A 691 -13.15 25.09 10.26
CA THR A 691 -12.10 24.53 9.38
C THR A 691 -12.60 24.32 7.94
N LEU A 692 -13.81 23.77 7.77
CA LEU A 692 -14.43 23.63 6.44
C LEU A 692 -14.81 24.98 5.82
N LYS A 693 -15.29 25.95 6.61
CA LYS A 693 -15.61 27.30 6.14
C LYS A 693 -14.37 28.01 5.60
N ASP A 694 -13.26 27.93 6.33
CA ASP A 694 -12.02 28.62 6.00
C ASP A 694 -11.29 27.92 4.83
N LEU A 695 -11.37 26.58 4.75
CA LEU A 695 -11.00 25.83 3.55
C LEU A 695 -11.82 26.27 2.33
N LEU A 696 -13.15 26.34 2.45
CA LEU A 696 -14.06 26.80 1.39
C LEU A 696 -13.80 28.26 0.97
N ALA A 697 -13.29 29.11 1.87
CA ALA A 697 -12.84 30.45 1.52
C ALA A 697 -11.49 30.43 0.78
N SER A 698 -10.54 29.62 1.24
CA SER A 698 -9.19 29.48 0.64
C SER A 698 -9.22 28.95 -0.79
N VAL A 699 -10.04 27.94 -1.10
CA VAL A 699 -10.17 27.39 -2.46
C VAL A 699 -10.94 28.34 -3.41
N LYS A 700 -11.75 29.26 -2.86
CA LYS A 700 -12.47 30.32 -3.58
C LYS A 700 -11.66 31.62 -3.71
N ALA A 701 -10.39 31.64 -3.32
CA ALA A 701 -9.56 32.83 -3.39
C ALA A 701 -9.49 33.40 -4.83
N PRO A 702 -9.56 34.73 -5.03
CA PRO A 702 -9.45 35.34 -6.35
C PRO A 702 -8.14 34.96 -7.04
N GLY A 703 -8.24 34.29 -8.18
CA GLY A 703 -7.11 33.69 -8.89
C GLY A 703 -7.42 32.25 -9.32
N LYS A 704 -7.70 31.39 -8.33
CA LYS A 704 -7.90 29.92 -8.41
C LYS A 704 -8.97 29.42 -9.39
N GLY A 705 -9.73 30.31 -10.04
CA GLY A 705 -10.68 29.97 -11.11
C GLY A 705 -11.94 29.21 -10.66
N LEU A 706 -12.09 28.93 -9.36
CA LEU A 706 -13.20 28.21 -8.76
C LEU A 706 -14.35 29.15 -8.36
N SER A 707 -15.59 28.72 -8.55
CA SER A 707 -16.79 29.37 -7.99
C SER A 707 -17.81 28.30 -7.61
N THR A 708 -18.37 28.34 -6.39
CA THR A 708 -19.25 27.27 -5.91
C THR A 708 -20.45 27.77 -5.12
N ALA A 709 -21.57 27.08 -5.29
CA ALA A 709 -22.84 27.30 -4.60
C ALA A 709 -23.19 26.03 -3.82
N ALA A 710 -23.52 26.15 -2.53
CA ALA A 710 -23.99 25.04 -1.69
C ALA A 710 -25.09 25.52 -0.75
N ARG A 711 -26.31 24.96 -0.85
CA ARG A 711 -27.48 25.42 -0.08
C ARG A 711 -28.53 24.33 0.11
N ILE A 712 -29.23 24.41 1.24
CA ILE A 712 -30.37 23.55 1.57
C ILE A 712 -31.69 24.26 1.24
N TYR A 713 -32.57 23.54 0.53
CA TYR A 713 -33.91 23.97 0.18
C TYR A 713 -34.97 23.07 0.82
N LEU A 714 -35.87 23.70 1.59
CA LEU A 714 -36.77 23.04 2.54
C LEU A 714 -38.23 23.31 2.20
N ALA A 715 -39.10 22.31 2.29
CA ALA A 715 -40.52 22.50 2.01
C ALA A 715 -41.21 23.32 3.11
N ARG A 716 -41.85 24.43 2.74
CA ARG A 716 -42.53 25.38 3.65
C ARG A 716 -43.75 24.79 4.40
N ARG A 717 -44.18 23.58 4.03
CA ARG A 717 -45.20 22.82 4.78
C ARG A 717 -44.66 22.14 6.05
N LEU A 718 -43.34 22.01 6.18
CA LEU A 718 -42.68 21.52 7.39
C LEU A 718 -42.81 22.56 8.51
N ARG A 719 -42.85 22.11 9.77
CA ARG A 719 -42.75 22.99 10.95
C ARG A 719 -41.30 23.38 11.21
N LEU A 720 -40.78 24.22 10.32
CA LEU A 720 -39.39 24.68 10.27
C LEU A 720 -38.98 25.43 11.54
N LYS A 721 -37.91 24.98 12.21
CA LYS A 721 -37.26 25.67 13.33
C LYS A 721 -36.37 26.80 12.77
N GLN A 722 -36.55 28.03 13.26
CA GLN A 722 -35.79 29.19 12.77
C GLN A 722 -34.31 29.14 13.20
N ASP A 723 -33.99 28.49 14.31
CA ASP A 723 -32.63 28.42 14.86
C ASP A 723 -31.65 27.76 13.87
N PHE A 724 -32.08 26.69 13.18
CA PHE A 724 -31.31 26.02 12.12
C PHE A 724 -30.97 26.98 10.96
N PHE A 725 -31.92 27.83 10.54
CA PHE A 725 -31.67 28.80 9.47
C PHE A 725 -30.60 29.81 9.88
N SER A 726 -30.67 30.31 11.11
CA SER A 726 -29.71 31.27 11.67
C SER A 726 -28.34 30.64 11.92
N LEU A 727 -28.29 29.39 12.38
CA LEU A 727 -27.05 28.63 12.61
C LEU A 727 -26.26 28.42 11.30
N VAL A 728 -26.92 27.93 10.25
CA VAL A 728 -26.28 27.70 8.95
C VAL A 728 -25.90 29.02 8.26
N GLU A 729 -26.72 30.06 8.39
CA GLU A 729 -26.41 31.42 7.88
C GLU A 729 -25.19 32.04 8.57
N GLN A 730 -25.10 31.92 9.90
CA GLN A 730 -23.95 32.39 10.69
C GLN A 730 -22.67 31.61 10.36
N GLN A 731 -22.78 30.29 10.23
CA GLN A 731 -21.61 29.44 9.98
C GLN A 731 -21.09 29.58 8.55
N TYR A 732 -21.93 29.34 7.55
CA TYR A 732 -21.50 29.23 6.14
C TYR A 732 -21.82 30.45 5.27
N GLY A 733 -22.46 31.49 5.83
CA GLY A 733 -22.86 32.69 5.08
C GLY A 733 -24.04 32.49 4.12
N VAL A 734 -24.59 31.27 4.02
CA VAL A 734 -25.66 30.91 3.09
C VAL A 734 -26.88 30.42 3.88
N ARG A 735 -27.89 31.28 4.04
CA ARG A 735 -29.15 30.93 4.69
C ARG A 735 -29.90 29.83 3.92
N PRO A 736 -30.35 28.73 4.55
CA PRO A 736 -31.32 27.79 3.96
C PRO A 736 -32.58 28.52 3.47
N LYS A 737 -33.30 27.96 2.48
CA LYS A 737 -34.47 28.63 1.88
C LYS A 737 -35.73 27.75 1.85
N ALA A 738 -36.86 28.31 2.27
CA ALA A 738 -38.14 27.64 2.28
C ALA A 738 -38.87 27.76 0.91
N LEU A 739 -39.40 26.65 0.42
CA LEU A 739 -39.99 26.44 -0.91
C LEU A 739 -41.47 26.05 -0.86
N LEU A 740 -42.23 26.35 -1.92
CA LEU A 740 -43.66 26.05 -2.09
C LEU A 740 -43.93 24.88 -3.06
N GLY A 741 -42.95 24.52 -3.90
CA GLY A 741 -43.01 23.48 -4.93
C GLY A 741 -43.30 24.02 -6.34
N GLY A 742 -42.67 23.41 -7.36
CA GLY A 742 -42.93 23.67 -8.78
C GLY A 742 -42.14 24.82 -9.41
N ASN A 743 -42.60 25.31 -10.57
CA ASN A 743 -41.78 26.06 -11.52
C ASN A 743 -41.23 27.41 -11.01
N ARG A 744 -41.88 28.08 -10.05
CA ARG A 744 -41.35 29.31 -9.45
C ARG A 744 -40.05 29.04 -8.67
N ASP A 745 -40.03 27.93 -7.96
CA ASP A 745 -38.91 27.52 -7.12
C ASP A 745 -37.76 26.96 -7.97
N MET A 746 -38.09 26.30 -9.09
CA MET A 746 -37.10 25.95 -10.11
C MET A 746 -36.39 27.19 -10.68
N LYS A 747 -37.13 28.28 -10.91
CA LYS A 747 -36.53 29.55 -11.35
C LYS A 747 -35.64 30.14 -10.25
N GLU A 748 -36.13 30.22 -9.01
CA GLU A 748 -35.36 30.69 -7.84
C GLU A 748 -34.04 29.94 -7.67
N ILE A 749 -34.06 28.61 -7.70
CA ILE A 749 -32.84 27.78 -7.58
C ILE A 749 -31.88 28.07 -8.75
N ASN A 750 -32.39 28.15 -9.98
CA ASN A 750 -31.58 28.40 -11.17
C ASN A 750 -30.98 29.81 -11.18
N ASP A 751 -31.75 30.84 -10.81
CA ASP A 751 -31.29 32.22 -10.67
C ASP A 751 -30.18 32.32 -9.61
N TRP A 752 -30.39 31.71 -8.43
CA TRP A 752 -29.44 31.75 -7.33
C TRP A 752 -28.14 30.99 -7.64
N VAL A 753 -28.21 29.76 -8.17
CA VAL A 753 -27.01 29.01 -8.58
C VAL A 753 -26.25 29.77 -9.68
N SER A 754 -26.96 30.41 -10.62
CA SER A 754 -26.32 31.24 -11.64
C SER A 754 -25.61 32.45 -11.01
N GLN A 755 -26.21 33.13 -10.04
CA GLN A 755 -25.61 34.26 -9.33
C GLN A 755 -24.33 33.87 -8.58
N GLU A 756 -24.37 32.83 -7.74
CA GLU A 756 -23.23 32.36 -6.93
C GLU A 756 -22.07 31.80 -7.79
N THR A 757 -22.34 31.42 -9.05
CA THR A 757 -21.35 30.91 -10.00
C THR A 757 -20.99 31.94 -11.09
N GLY A 758 -21.24 33.23 -10.86
CA GLY A 758 -20.82 34.31 -11.78
C GLY A 758 -21.45 34.23 -13.18
N GLY A 759 -22.67 33.69 -13.26
CA GLY A 759 -23.40 33.46 -14.52
C GLY A 759 -23.01 32.18 -15.26
N LYS A 760 -22.16 31.32 -14.69
CA LYS A 760 -21.57 30.17 -15.41
C LYS A 760 -22.35 28.87 -15.28
N VAL A 761 -22.87 28.51 -14.10
CA VAL A 761 -23.75 27.33 -13.95
C VAL A 761 -25.20 27.77 -14.20
N GLN A 762 -25.59 27.73 -15.47
CA GLN A 762 -26.96 28.04 -15.91
C GLN A 762 -27.81 26.76 -15.99
N HIS A 763 -29.14 26.92 -15.95
CA HIS A 763 -30.12 25.82 -16.03
C HIS A 763 -29.78 24.65 -15.09
N PHE A 764 -29.61 24.95 -13.80
CA PHE A 764 -29.19 23.99 -12.79
C PHE A 764 -30.18 22.82 -12.67
N LEU A 765 -31.45 23.12 -12.41
CA LEU A 765 -32.58 22.20 -12.57
C LEU A 765 -33.17 22.32 -13.98
N ALA A 766 -33.21 21.21 -14.71
CA ALA A 766 -33.94 21.05 -15.96
C ALA A 766 -35.43 20.67 -15.76
N LYS A 767 -35.80 20.19 -14.56
CA LYS A 767 -37.16 19.82 -14.16
C LYS A 767 -37.44 20.40 -12.77
N ALA A 768 -38.66 20.85 -12.51
CA ALA A 768 -39.02 21.42 -11.21
C ALA A 768 -39.11 20.33 -10.12
N LEU A 769 -38.70 20.66 -8.90
CA LEU A 769 -38.75 19.74 -7.76
C LEU A 769 -40.19 19.24 -7.50
N PRO A 770 -40.37 17.93 -7.17
CA PRO A 770 -41.68 17.38 -6.86
C PRO A 770 -42.38 18.12 -5.71
N ARG A 771 -43.71 18.32 -5.80
CA ARG A 771 -44.48 19.02 -4.74
C ARG A 771 -44.43 18.34 -3.37
N ASN A 772 -44.17 17.03 -3.35
CA ASN A 772 -43.98 16.20 -2.14
C ASN A 772 -42.52 16.14 -1.66
N SER A 773 -41.54 16.73 -2.37
CA SER A 773 -40.18 16.89 -1.83
C SER A 773 -40.21 17.65 -0.51
N ALA A 774 -39.33 17.28 0.44
CA ALA A 774 -39.25 17.82 1.80
C ALA A 774 -37.92 18.54 2.08
N VAL A 775 -36.79 17.89 1.83
CA VAL A 775 -35.43 18.44 2.02
C VAL A 775 -34.61 18.17 0.77
N ASN A 776 -33.95 19.18 0.22
CA ASN A 776 -33.16 19.08 -1.01
C ASN A 776 -31.82 19.77 -0.75
N THR A 777 -30.72 19.10 -1.06
CA THR A 777 -29.40 19.75 -1.12
C THR A 777 -29.09 20.13 -2.57
N VAL A 778 -28.60 21.36 -2.75
CA VAL A 778 -28.15 21.91 -4.02
C VAL A 778 -26.67 22.20 -3.89
N SER A 779 -25.84 21.55 -4.71
CA SER A 779 -24.41 21.84 -4.83
C SER A 779 -24.05 22.09 -6.29
N ALA A 780 -23.29 23.15 -6.56
CA ALA A 780 -22.83 23.47 -7.90
C ALA A 780 -21.42 24.07 -7.90
N ALA A 781 -20.67 23.78 -8.96
CA ALA A 781 -19.33 24.30 -9.16
C ALA A 781 -19.11 24.77 -10.60
N TYR A 782 -18.35 25.85 -10.75
CA TYR A 782 -17.70 26.23 -11.99
C TYR A 782 -16.18 26.30 -11.76
N PHE A 783 -15.39 25.79 -12.71
CA PHE A 783 -13.95 25.97 -12.73
C PHE A 783 -13.43 26.42 -14.11
N LYS A 784 -12.62 27.47 -14.09
CA LYS A 784 -11.71 27.83 -15.19
C LYS A 784 -10.40 28.39 -14.63
N GLY A 785 -9.48 27.50 -14.29
CA GLY A 785 -8.10 27.86 -13.98
C GLY A 785 -7.34 28.39 -15.20
N LYS A 786 -6.12 28.88 -14.96
CA LYS A 786 -5.15 29.29 -16.00
C LYS A 786 -3.90 28.44 -15.87
N TRP A 787 -3.24 28.14 -16.97
CA TRP A 787 -1.97 27.41 -16.95
C TRP A 787 -0.82 28.30 -16.48
N VAL A 788 0.21 27.71 -15.86
CA VAL A 788 1.47 28.45 -15.64
C VAL A 788 2.06 28.88 -16.98
N THR A 789 2.15 27.97 -17.94
CA THR A 789 2.64 28.22 -19.29
C THR A 789 1.49 28.27 -20.28
N ARG A 790 1.42 29.33 -21.09
CA ARG A 790 0.45 29.46 -22.19
C ARG A 790 0.70 28.41 -23.26
N PHE A 791 -0.36 27.79 -23.77
CA PHE A 791 -0.27 26.95 -24.98
C PHE A 791 -0.13 27.82 -26.24
N SER A 792 0.89 27.56 -27.06
CA SER A 792 1.12 28.28 -28.32
C SER A 792 0.20 27.83 -29.45
N GLN A 793 -0.17 26.54 -29.49
CA GLN A 793 -1.12 25.97 -30.44
C GLN A 793 -2.42 25.59 -29.74
N SER A 794 -3.58 25.93 -30.32
CA SER A 794 -4.90 25.60 -29.79
C SER A 794 -5.98 25.70 -30.87
N GLY A 795 -7.05 24.92 -30.77
CA GLY A 795 -8.09 24.83 -31.79
C GLY A 795 -7.75 23.85 -32.93
N VAL A 796 -6.71 23.03 -32.76
CA VAL A 796 -6.28 22.05 -33.77
C VAL A 796 -7.18 20.82 -33.70
N MET A 797 -7.85 20.47 -34.81
CA MET A 797 -8.84 19.39 -34.82
C MET A 797 -8.20 18.02 -35.10
N GLU A 798 -7.85 17.30 -34.04
CA GLU A 798 -7.13 16.02 -34.07
C GLU A 798 -8.00 14.83 -33.64
N ASN A 799 -7.54 13.61 -33.93
CA ASN A 799 -8.20 12.38 -33.51
C ASN A 799 -7.95 12.11 -32.02
N PHE A 800 -9.03 11.80 -31.31
CA PHE A 800 -9.06 11.16 -30.01
C PHE A 800 -9.64 9.75 -30.18
N GLN A 801 -8.95 8.76 -29.64
CA GLN A 801 -9.29 7.34 -29.72
C GLN A 801 -10.39 7.04 -28.70
N VAL A 802 -11.36 6.19 -29.06
CA VAL A 802 -12.48 5.82 -28.18
C VAL A 802 -12.55 4.30 -28.15
N ASP A 803 -12.66 3.74 -26.95
CA ASP A 803 -12.76 2.30 -26.73
C ASP A 803 -13.97 1.70 -27.49
N GLY A 804 -13.76 0.55 -28.13
CA GLY A 804 -14.71 -0.09 -29.05
C GLY A 804 -15.17 0.75 -30.26
N GLY A 805 -14.59 1.94 -30.47
CA GLY A 805 -15.19 3.00 -31.29
C GLY A 805 -14.32 3.54 -32.43
N SER A 806 -14.97 4.22 -33.37
CA SER A 806 -14.25 5.02 -34.38
C SER A 806 -13.70 6.30 -33.77
N PRO A 807 -12.41 6.66 -33.99
CA PRO A 807 -11.81 7.87 -33.44
C PRO A 807 -12.62 9.14 -33.73
N VAL A 808 -12.66 10.03 -32.74
CA VAL A 808 -13.47 11.24 -32.74
C VAL A 808 -12.58 12.47 -32.91
N ARG A 809 -12.95 13.41 -33.79
CA ARG A 809 -12.16 14.64 -33.93
C ARG A 809 -12.56 15.67 -32.89
N ILE A 810 -11.59 16.13 -32.10
CA ILE A 810 -11.76 17.18 -31.08
C ILE A 810 -10.71 18.27 -31.23
N SER A 811 -10.98 19.41 -30.60
CA SER A 811 -10.00 20.50 -30.49
C SER A 811 -8.95 20.15 -29.43
N MET A 812 -7.69 20.17 -29.84
CA MET A 812 -6.52 20.02 -28.98
C MET A 812 -5.83 21.38 -28.77
N MET A 813 -4.99 21.43 -27.73
CA MET A 813 -3.96 22.45 -27.52
C MET A 813 -2.61 21.77 -27.28
N GLN A 814 -1.56 22.29 -27.92
CA GLN A 814 -0.20 21.74 -27.87
C GLN A 814 0.82 22.80 -27.46
N GLN A 815 1.81 22.38 -26.67
CA GLN A 815 2.98 23.17 -26.31
C GLN A 815 4.22 22.29 -26.17
N ASP A 816 5.27 22.62 -26.91
CA ASP A 816 6.58 21.98 -26.79
C ASP A 816 7.37 22.51 -25.59
N ASN A 817 8.23 21.67 -25.01
CA ASN A 817 9.02 21.98 -23.82
C ASN A 817 8.15 22.53 -22.66
N TYR A 818 6.99 21.89 -22.41
CA TYR A 818 6.13 22.23 -21.28
C TYR A 818 6.65 21.51 -20.01
N PRO A 819 6.85 22.23 -18.89
CA PRO A 819 7.29 21.63 -17.63
C PRO A 819 6.12 20.94 -16.91
N VAL A 820 6.26 19.63 -16.70
CA VAL A 820 5.33 18.79 -15.92
C VAL A 820 6.10 18.05 -14.83
N LYS A 821 5.41 17.44 -13.86
CA LYS A 821 5.93 16.23 -13.22
C LYS A 821 5.23 15.02 -13.84
N MET A 822 5.93 13.93 -14.08
CA MET A 822 5.33 12.71 -14.63
C MET A 822 5.98 11.43 -14.12
N GLY A 823 5.28 10.31 -14.32
CA GLY A 823 5.73 8.96 -14.04
C GLY A 823 4.85 7.95 -14.77
N ALA A 824 5.32 6.71 -14.87
CA ALA A 824 4.51 5.58 -15.31
C ALA A 824 4.28 4.65 -14.12
N ASP A 825 3.08 4.13 -13.99
CA ASP A 825 2.65 3.17 -12.97
C ASP A 825 2.31 1.87 -13.69
N SER A 826 3.13 0.83 -13.46
CA SER A 826 2.96 -0.49 -14.10
C SER A 826 1.72 -1.22 -13.61
N ASP A 827 1.41 -1.05 -12.33
CA ASP A 827 0.42 -1.84 -11.60
C ASP A 827 -0.98 -1.31 -11.91
N LEU A 828 -1.09 0.00 -12.18
CA LEU A 828 -2.25 0.68 -12.74
C LEU A 828 -2.23 0.78 -14.28
N SER A 829 -1.14 0.32 -14.93
CA SER A 829 -0.92 0.36 -16.39
C SER A 829 -1.23 1.72 -17.03
N CYS A 830 -0.65 2.79 -16.47
CA CYS A 830 -0.91 4.16 -16.91
C CYS A 830 0.30 5.10 -16.79
N THR A 831 0.28 6.16 -17.60
CA THR A 831 1.23 7.27 -17.51
C THR A 831 0.56 8.50 -16.86
N ILE A 832 1.04 8.89 -15.68
CA ILE A 832 0.49 9.96 -14.84
C ILE A 832 1.28 11.26 -15.05
N ALA A 833 0.59 12.40 -15.16
CA ALA A 833 1.22 13.73 -15.20
C ALA A 833 0.53 14.74 -14.26
N GLN A 834 1.31 15.43 -13.43
CA GLN A 834 0.90 16.64 -12.69
C GLN A 834 1.29 17.88 -13.52
N ILE A 835 0.30 18.70 -13.83
CA ILE A 835 0.42 19.88 -14.69
C ILE A 835 0.06 21.13 -13.87
N GLN A 836 1.04 22.02 -13.70
CA GLN A 836 0.88 23.19 -12.83
C GLN A 836 -0.05 24.25 -13.45
N MET A 837 -0.97 24.75 -12.63
CA MET A 837 -1.84 25.90 -12.93
C MET A 837 -1.45 27.10 -12.05
N GLN A 838 -2.05 28.26 -12.30
CA GLN A 838 -1.83 29.47 -11.50
C GLN A 838 -2.53 29.36 -10.13
N ASP A 839 -2.05 30.14 -9.17
CA ASP A 839 -2.65 30.32 -7.84
C ASP A 839 -2.75 29.03 -7.00
N ASP A 840 -1.66 28.26 -6.96
CA ASP A 840 -1.48 27.03 -6.16
C ASP A 840 -2.50 25.90 -6.47
N ILE A 841 -2.89 25.81 -7.75
CA ILE A 841 -3.70 24.72 -8.30
C ILE A 841 -2.84 23.83 -9.21
N SER A 842 -3.08 22.53 -9.21
CA SER A 842 -2.58 21.62 -10.25
C SER A 842 -3.65 20.67 -10.78
N MET A 843 -3.47 20.25 -12.02
CA MET A 843 -4.28 19.23 -12.68
C MET A 843 -3.46 17.95 -12.82
N PHE A 844 -3.95 16.85 -12.26
CA PHE A 844 -3.40 15.52 -12.48
C PHE A 844 -4.16 14.86 -13.63
N ILE A 845 -3.46 14.18 -14.52
CA ILE A 845 -4.04 13.35 -15.57
C ILE A 845 -3.47 11.94 -15.44
N PHE A 846 -4.37 10.96 -15.41
CA PHE A 846 -4.10 9.53 -15.41
C PHE A 846 -4.51 9.01 -16.79
N LEU A 847 -3.52 8.67 -17.61
CA LEU A 847 -3.70 8.24 -18.98
C LEU A 847 -3.33 6.76 -19.08
N PRO A 848 -4.29 5.82 -19.12
CA PRO A 848 -4.02 4.40 -19.35
C PRO A 848 -3.12 4.21 -20.56
N ASP A 849 -2.24 3.22 -20.54
CA ASP A 849 -1.29 3.04 -21.64
C ASP A 849 -2.00 2.53 -22.91
N ASP A 850 -3.00 1.66 -22.76
CA ASP A 850 -3.93 1.23 -23.81
C ASP A 850 -5.18 2.14 -23.98
N VAL A 851 -5.93 1.95 -25.06
CA VAL A 851 -7.24 2.61 -25.30
C VAL A 851 -8.34 1.81 -24.59
N THR A 852 -8.60 2.11 -23.32
CA THR A 852 -9.62 1.42 -22.50
C THR A 852 -10.61 2.39 -21.85
N SER A 853 -11.90 2.04 -21.85
CA SER A 853 -12.93 2.69 -21.04
C SER A 853 -12.99 2.14 -19.60
N ASN A 854 -12.54 0.90 -19.40
CA ASN A 854 -12.39 0.31 -18.07
C ASN A 854 -11.19 0.94 -17.35
N MET A 855 -11.49 1.69 -16.29
CA MET A 855 -10.51 2.32 -15.41
C MET A 855 -10.64 1.86 -13.97
N THR A 856 -11.33 0.74 -13.71
CA THR A 856 -11.72 0.32 -12.33
C THR A 856 -10.53 0.25 -11.36
N LEU A 857 -9.35 -0.20 -11.81
CA LEU A 857 -8.13 -0.22 -10.98
C LEU A 857 -7.63 1.19 -10.61
N LEU A 858 -7.70 2.15 -11.55
CA LEU A 858 -7.40 3.57 -11.30
C LEU A 858 -8.46 4.21 -10.38
N GLU A 859 -9.71 3.79 -10.51
CA GLU A 859 -10.82 4.35 -9.73
C GLU A 859 -10.75 3.89 -8.26
N GLU A 860 -10.38 2.64 -8.00
CA GLU A 860 -10.18 2.08 -6.64
C GLU A 860 -8.87 2.50 -5.96
N SER A 861 -7.79 2.82 -6.69
CA SER A 861 -6.54 3.29 -6.09
C SER A 861 -6.59 4.74 -5.59
N LEU A 862 -7.60 5.53 -5.99
CA LEU A 862 -7.71 6.94 -5.63
C LEU A 862 -8.08 7.16 -4.14
N THR A 863 -7.11 7.67 -3.39
CA THR A 863 -7.24 8.22 -2.03
C THR A 863 -6.56 9.60 -1.94
N ALA A 864 -6.85 10.34 -0.87
CA ALA A 864 -6.18 11.62 -0.58
C ALA A 864 -4.67 11.45 -0.36
N GLU A 865 -4.27 10.34 0.27
CA GLU A 865 -2.88 9.95 0.52
C GLU A 865 -2.18 9.63 -0.80
N PHE A 866 -2.70 8.71 -1.62
CA PHE A 866 -2.12 8.36 -2.93
C PHE A 866 -1.88 9.59 -3.82
N VAL A 867 -2.81 10.54 -3.86
CA VAL A 867 -2.67 11.78 -4.66
C VAL A 867 -1.73 12.81 -4.01
N GLN A 868 -1.58 12.78 -2.68
CA GLN A 868 -0.54 13.53 -1.99
C GLN A 868 0.86 12.96 -2.30
N ASP A 869 0.99 11.63 -2.29
CA ASP A 869 2.24 10.90 -2.55
C ASP A 869 2.68 11.08 -4.01
N LEU A 870 1.76 11.00 -4.97
CA LEU A 870 2.01 11.36 -6.38
C LEU A 870 2.55 12.79 -6.52
N SER A 871 2.03 13.75 -5.74
CA SER A 871 2.50 15.13 -5.80
C SER A 871 3.95 15.32 -5.32
N MET A 872 4.50 14.36 -4.58
CA MET A 872 5.89 14.36 -4.10
C MET A 872 6.82 13.39 -4.85
N THR A 873 6.27 12.35 -5.49
CA THR A 873 7.05 11.29 -6.18
C THR A 873 7.17 11.46 -7.69
N LEU A 874 6.21 12.10 -8.38
CA LEU A 874 6.28 12.33 -9.82
C LEU A 874 7.51 13.18 -10.18
N LEU A 875 8.27 12.76 -11.19
CA LEU A 875 9.57 13.37 -11.52
C LEU A 875 9.43 14.55 -12.50
N PRO A 876 10.17 15.66 -12.31
CA PRO A 876 10.09 16.81 -13.21
C PRO A 876 10.61 16.49 -14.60
N ALA A 877 9.80 16.77 -15.63
CA ALA A 877 10.10 16.49 -17.03
C ALA A 877 9.74 17.69 -17.93
N GLN A 878 10.36 17.74 -19.11
CA GLN A 878 10.06 18.68 -20.18
C GLN A 878 9.53 17.88 -21.37
N VAL A 879 8.28 18.11 -21.78
CA VAL A 879 7.58 17.30 -22.78
C VAL A 879 6.96 18.15 -23.88
N SER A 880 6.71 17.54 -25.05
CA SER A 880 5.67 18.06 -25.95
C SER A 880 4.32 17.63 -25.37
N LEU A 881 3.60 18.59 -24.81
CA LEU A 881 2.33 18.38 -24.11
C LEU A 881 1.18 18.64 -25.08
N THR A 882 0.34 17.62 -25.32
CA THR A 882 -0.90 17.75 -26.10
C THR A 882 -2.10 17.38 -25.23
N LEU A 883 -3.02 18.32 -25.03
CA LEU A 883 -4.22 18.17 -24.21
C LEU A 883 -5.50 18.50 -25.00
N PRO A 884 -6.64 17.87 -24.70
CA PRO A 884 -7.93 18.30 -25.21
C PRO A 884 -8.34 19.66 -24.62
N THR A 885 -8.94 20.52 -25.44
CA THR A 885 -9.67 21.70 -24.92
C THR A 885 -11.04 21.23 -24.44
N LEU A 886 -11.22 21.19 -23.11
CA LEU A 886 -12.39 20.64 -22.46
C LEU A 886 -13.41 21.75 -22.17
N LYS A 887 -14.65 21.54 -22.59
CA LYS A 887 -15.81 22.27 -22.08
C LYS A 887 -16.81 21.25 -21.59
N LEU A 888 -17.08 21.27 -20.30
CA LEU A 888 -17.77 20.20 -19.58
C LEU A 888 -19.01 20.77 -18.91
N SER A 889 -20.14 20.07 -18.99
CA SER A 889 -21.22 20.25 -18.02
C SER A 889 -21.89 18.92 -17.73
N TYR A 890 -22.05 18.62 -16.45
CA TYR A 890 -22.61 17.37 -15.95
C TYR A 890 -23.55 17.67 -14.81
N SER A 891 -24.71 17.00 -14.78
CA SER A 891 -25.80 17.25 -13.82
C SER A 891 -26.39 15.92 -13.39
N THR A 892 -26.41 15.65 -12.08
CA THR A 892 -26.92 14.39 -11.55
C THR A 892 -27.66 14.61 -10.21
N ASP A 893 -28.36 13.59 -9.75
CA ASP A 893 -28.91 13.51 -8.40
C ASP A 893 -28.16 12.42 -7.65
N LEU A 894 -27.35 12.81 -6.67
CA LEU A 894 -26.45 11.90 -5.95
C LEU A 894 -27.19 11.09 -4.86
N LEU A 895 -28.48 11.35 -4.63
CA LEU A 895 -29.27 10.68 -3.60
C LEU A 895 -29.22 9.14 -3.69
N PRO A 896 -29.29 8.49 -4.87
CA PRO A 896 -29.21 7.04 -4.98
C PRO A 896 -27.84 6.45 -4.64
N LEU A 897 -26.76 7.26 -4.67
CA LEU A 897 -25.38 6.85 -4.35
C LEU A 897 -25.09 6.88 -2.85
N LEU A 898 -25.86 7.65 -2.08
CA LEU A 898 -25.66 7.77 -0.63
C LEU A 898 -25.89 6.43 0.11
N ASN A 899 -26.70 5.53 -0.45
CA ASN A 899 -26.80 4.14 0.01
C ASN A 899 -25.42 3.45 0.01
N ASP A 900 -24.72 3.56 -1.12
CA ASP A 900 -23.44 2.92 -1.39
C ASP A 900 -22.30 3.54 -0.54
N LEU A 901 -22.52 4.77 -0.03
CA LEU A 901 -21.70 5.45 0.97
C LEU A 901 -22.10 5.17 2.44
N GLY A 902 -22.91 4.14 2.68
CA GLY A 902 -23.28 3.68 4.03
C GLY A 902 -24.39 4.48 4.72
N LEU A 903 -25.15 5.31 3.99
CA LEU A 903 -26.27 6.09 4.55
C LEU A 903 -27.66 5.44 4.31
N ALA A 904 -27.73 4.18 3.88
CA ALA A 904 -29.00 3.52 3.56
C ALA A 904 -30.02 3.55 4.72
N GLU A 905 -29.63 3.08 5.91
CA GLU A 905 -30.45 3.14 7.14
C GLU A 905 -30.86 4.59 7.48
N TRP A 906 -29.91 5.52 7.38
CA TRP A 906 -30.17 6.94 7.64
C TRP A 906 -31.17 7.54 6.65
N LEU A 907 -31.18 7.14 5.38
CA LEU A 907 -32.14 7.64 4.39
C LEU A 907 -33.58 7.16 4.65
N GLU A 908 -33.76 6.03 5.33
CA GLU A 908 -35.07 5.60 5.80
C GLU A 908 -35.60 6.52 6.90
N THR A 909 -34.77 6.83 7.91
CA THR A 909 -35.13 7.67 9.06
C THR A 909 -34.04 8.71 9.40
N PRO A 910 -33.92 9.82 8.62
CA PRO A 910 -32.75 10.71 8.70
C PRO A 910 -32.70 11.68 9.89
N ASP A 911 -33.65 11.55 10.82
CA ASP A 911 -33.78 12.30 12.09
C ASP A 911 -33.35 13.78 12.04
N LEU A 912 -33.97 14.53 11.12
CA LEU A 912 -33.72 15.95 10.87
C LEU A 912 -34.47 16.87 11.88
N GLU A 913 -34.44 16.49 13.17
CA GLU A 913 -35.24 17.11 14.22
C GLU A 913 -34.85 18.56 14.51
N LYS A 914 -33.58 18.97 14.32
CA LYS A 914 -33.15 20.38 14.42
C LYS A 914 -33.69 21.24 13.27
N ILE A 915 -34.05 20.65 12.11
CA ILE A 915 -34.74 21.37 11.01
C ILE A 915 -36.24 21.52 11.29
N SER A 916 -36.90 20.46 11.76
CA SER A 916 -38.36 20.38 11.79
C SER A 916 -38.86 19.44 12.89
N GLY A 917 -39.88 19.88 13.64
CA GLY A 917 -40.62 19.02 14.58
C GLY A 917 -41.60 18.03 13.92
N GLN A 918 -41.58 17.94 12.59
CA GLN A 918 -42.22 16.91 11.78
C GLN A 918 -41.15 16.14 11.01
N ALA A 919 -41.27 14.81 10.95
CA ALA A 919 -40.38 13.95 10.18
C ALA A 919 -40.24 14.45 8.73
N ALA A 920 -38.98 14.65 8.30
CA ALA A 920 -38.63 15.16 6.99
C ALA A 920 -37.58 14.23 6.38
N LYS A 921 -37.73 13.88 5.09
CA LYS A 921 -36.77 13.03 4.37
C LYS A 921 -35.94 13.84 3.38
N LEU A 922 -34.69 13.45 3.20
CA LEU A 922 -33.88 13.89 2.06
C LEU A 922 -34.55 13.41 0.77
N SER A 923 -34.76 14.32 -0.17
CA SER A 923 -35.62 14.16 -1.34
C SER A 923 -34.88 14.33 -2.66
N SER A 924 -33.73 15.02 -2.65
CA SER A 924 -32.73 15.05 -3.71
C SER A 924 -31.39 15.56 -3.18
N VAL A 925 -30.31 15.17 -3.86
CA VAL A 925 -28.94 15.69 -3.69
C VAL A 925 -28.46 16.16 -5.06
N ASN A 926 -29.03 17.26 -5.53
CA ASN A 926 -28.77 17.73 -6.89
C ASN A 926 -27.37 18.35 -6.97
N HIS A 927 -26.58 17.83 -7.91
CA HIS A 927 -25.22 18.27 -8.17
C HIS A 927 -25.08 18.69 -9.64
N LYS A 928 -24.46 19.84 -9.90
CA LYS A 928 -24.10 20.26 -11.27
C LYS A 928 -22.73 20.92 -11.32
N VAL A 929 -21.90 20.44 -12.23
CA VAL A 929 -20.59 21.02 -12.50
C VAL A 929 -20.51 21.59 -13.91
N VAL A 930 -19.69 22.62 -14.05
CA VAL A 930 -19.25 23.19 -15.33
C VAL A 930 -17.74 23.40 -15.24
N MET A 931 -16.99 23.01 -16.27
CA MET A 931 -15.54 23.25 -16.33
C MET A 931 -15.12 23.65 -17.74
N GLU A 932 -14.22 24.62 -17.83
CA GLU A 932 -13.65 25.10 -19.10
C GLU A 932 -12.12 25.08 -18.99
N THR A 933 -11.42 24.34 -19.86
CA THR A 933 -9.98 24.53 -20.08
C THR A 933 -9.77 25.43 -21.31
N ALA A 934 -8.84 26.37 -21.20
CA ALA A 934 -8.49 27.32 -22.25
C ALA A 934 -6.96 27.36 -22.38
N PRO A 935 -6.39 27.72 -23.55
CA PRO A 935 -4.94 27.83 -23.75
C PRO A 935 -4.28 29.01 -22.99
N GLU A 936 -5.04 29.71 -22.15
CA GLU A 936 -4.63 30.90 -21.39
C GLU A 936 -3.63 30.54 -20.28
N GLY A 937 -2.51 31.25 -20.26
CA GLY A 937 -1.45 31.13 -19.25
C GLY A 937 -0.40 32.24 -19.41
N ASN A 938 0.65 32.20 -18.61
CA ASN A 938 1.74 33.17 -18.70
C ASN A 938 2.75 32.76 -19.79
N GLN A 939 3.52 33.72 -20.32
CA GLN A 939 4.52 33.44 -21.33
C GLN A 939 5.82 32.94 -20.67
N TYR A 940 6.12 31.64 -20.83
CA TYR A 940 7.31 31.03 -20.23
C TYR A 940 8.60 31.52 -20.94
N PRO A 941 9.65 31.89 -20.19
CA PRO A 941 10.92 32.33 -20.77
C PRO A 941 11.68 31.14 -21.38
N SER A 942 11.44 30.87 -22.65
CA SER A 942 12.08 29.76 -23.39
C SER A 942 13.58 30.02 -23.58
N THR A 943 14.41 29.39 -22.76
CA THR A 943 15.89 29.45 -22.83
C THR A 943 16.52 28.21 -23.47
N THR A 944 15.75 27.13 -23.65
CA THR A 944 16.19 25.87 -24.28
C THR A 944 15.63 25.71 -25.69
N LEU A 945 16.50 25.83 -26.70
CA LEU A 945 16.17 25.69 -28.13
C LEU A 945 16.17 24.22 -28.63
N THR A 946 16.42 23.25 -27.76
CA THR A 946 16.33 21.82 -28.05
C THR A 946 14.88 21.34 -27.90
N PRO A 947 14.26 20.72 -28.92
CA PRO A 947 12.94 20.12 -28.76
C PRO A 947 13.02 18.89 -27.84
N SER A 948 12.03 18.72 -26.97
CA SER A 948 11.87 17.55 -26.11
C SER A 948 11.49 16.31 -26.93
N HIS A 949 12.22 15.21 -26.75
CA HIS A 949 11.89 13.91 -27.36
C HIS A 949 10.79 13.14 -26.60
N LEU A 950 10.42 13.59 -25.40
CA LEU A 950 9.31 13.04 -24.61
C LEU A 950 7.99 13.67 -25.05
N LEU A 951 7.00 12.82 -25.33
CA LEU A 951 5.65 13.20 -25.74
C LEU A 951 4.66 12.79 -24.64
N TYR A 952 3.85 13.73 -24.14
CA TYR A 952 2.69 13.40 -23.32
C TYR A 952 1.42 13.89 -24.02
N ARG A 953 0.64 12.95 -24.54
CA ARG A 953 -0.46 13.19 -25.47
C ARG A 953 -1.73 12.51 -24.96
N VAL A 954 -2.68 13.33 -24.54
CA VAL A 954 -3.98 12.88 -23.99
C VAL A 954 -4.98 12.75 -25.14
N ASP A 955 -4.87 11.66 -25.90
CA ASP A 955 -5.64 11.39 -27.11
C ASP A 955 -6.47 10.10 -27.08
N ARG A 956 -6.75 9.58 -25.90
CA ARG A 956 -7.57 8.39 -25.61
C ARG A 956 -8.21 8.56 -24.22
N PRO A 957 -9.13 7.67 -23.77
CA PRO A 957 -9.82 7.85 -22.50
C PRO A 957 -8.87 8.12 -21.33
N PHE A 958 -9.24 9.01 -20.42
CA PHE A 958 -8.42 9.40 -19.28
C PHE A 958 -9.26 9.79 -18.05
N LEU A 959 -8.64 9.68 -16.87
CA LEU A 959 -9.15 10.26 -15.63
C LEU A 959 -8.33 11.51 -15.29
N TYR A 960 -8.97 12.52 -14.72
CA TYR A 960 -8.28 13.72 -14.24
C TYR A 960 -8.78 14.18 -12.87
N LEU A 961 -7.88 14.86 -12.15
CA LEU A 961 -8.14 15.56 -10.89
C LEU A 961 -7.74 17.02 -11.02
N ILE A 962 -8.44 17.92 -10.33
CA ILE A 962 -7.96 19.27 -10.05
C ILE A 962 -7.85 19.43 -8.54
N ARG A 963 -6.66 19.84 -8.08
CA ARG A 963 -6.29 19.87 -6.67
C ARG A 963 -5.80 21.25 -6.26
N ASP A 964 -6.21 21.68 -5.07
CA ASP A 964 -5.61 22.81 -4.36
C ASP A 964 -4.37 22.32 -3.60
N GLU A 965 -3.20 22.87 -3.89
CA GLU A 965 -1.94 22.33 -3.37
C GLU A 965 -1.67 22.75 -1.92
N ALA A 966 -2.16 23.91 -1.50
CA ALA A 966 -1.97 24.43 -0.15
C ALA A 966 -2.79 23.68 0.91
N SER A 967 -3.98 23.18 0.53
CA SER A 967 -4.84 22.34 1.39
C SER A 967 -4.84 20.85 1.03
N GLY A 968 -4.26 20.49 -0.11
CA GLY A 968 -4.33 19.15 -0.68
C GLY A 968 -5.72 18.75 -1.21
N ALA A 969 -6.71 19.65 -1.19
CA ALA A 969 -8.12 19.32 -1.40
C ALA A 969 -8.49 19.09 -2.88
N LEU A 970 -9.28 18.04 -3.13
CA LEU A 970 -9.86 17.71 -4.42
C LEU A 970 -11.00 18.68 -4.77
N LEU A 971 -10.73 19.54 -5.75
CA LEU A 971 -11.72 20.52 -6.25
C LEU A 971 -12.67 19.88 -7.26
N PHE A 972 -12.11 19.13 -8.21
CA PHE A 972 -12.83 18.40 -9.26
C PHE A 972 -12.19 17.05 -9.52
N ILE A 973 -13.01 16.06 -9.89
CA ILE A 973 -12.61 14.77 -10.45
C ILE A 973 -13.48 14.47 -11.67
N GLY A 974 -12.92 13.83 -12.69
CA GLY A 974 -13.72 13.31 -13.79
C GLY A 974 -13.01 12.29 -14.68
N ARG A 975 -13.82 11.47 -15.36
CA ARG A 975 -13.39 10.52 -16.39
C ARG A 975 -13.97 10.95 -17.74
N VAL A 976 -13.10 11.00 -18.75
CA VAL A 976 -13.47 11.26 -20.15
C VAL A 976 -13.27 9.99 -20.95
N VAL A 977 -14.36 9.40 -21.42
CA VAL A 977 -14.41 8.20 -22.27
C VAL A 977 -14.66 8.56 -23.74
N ASN A 978 -15.64 9.44 -24.00
CA ASN A 978 -15.98 9.92 -25.34
C ASN A 978 -16.21 11.44 -25.34
N PRO A 979 -15.25 12.25 -25.79
CA PRO A 979 -15.37 13.70 -25.73
C PRO A 979 -16.35 14.33 -26.73
N LYS A 980 -17.01 13.56 -27.63
CA LYS A 980 -18.15 14.09 -28.42
C LYS A 980 -19.32 14.47 -27.53
N ASP A 981 -19.59 13.69 -26.48
CA ASP A 981 -20.77 13.84 -25.62
C ASP A 981 -20.64 15.02 -24.64
N LEU A 982 -19.53 15.76 -24.76
CA LEU A 982 -19.20 16.98 -24.03
C LEU A 982 -19.50 18.25 -24.85
N SER A 983 -19.93 18.11 -26.11
CA SER A 983 -20.31 19.25 -26.95
C SER A 983 -21.66 19.84 -26.54
N ILE A 984 -21.61 21.08 -26.02
CA ILE A 984 -22.75 21.93 -25.63
C ILE A 984 -23.05 22.95 -26.73
#